data_AF-A0A520LDT5-F1
#
_entry.id   AF-A0A520LDT5-F1
#
_cell.length_a   1.000
_cell.length_b   1.000
_cell.length_c   1.000
_cell.angle_alpha   90.00
_cell.angle_beta   90.00
_cell.angle_gamma   90.00
#
_symmetry.space_group_name_H-M   'P 1'
#
loop_
_entity.id
_entity.type
_entity.pdbx_description
1 polymer ?
#
loop_
_entity_poly.entity_id
_entity_poly.type
_entity_poly.pdbx_seq_one_letter_code
_entity_poly.pdbx_strand_id
1 'polypeptide(L)'
;MNYCCLGSLIGLIGLLPALAQNGDRKGHDKMGKIVPEELIPPAPVLTVEEALKTFTIEKGFIIEPVAAEPLVDKPVALTFDPSGRMWVCEMRGYMPDIDGKLENMATGRIAILEDTTGDGKADKRTTFLDKIVLPRAISLVPGGILYGDQNNLYFVARNGDKPKGKAVVVDDKFAPGGNVEHKTNGLMSGIDNWLYNAKSNARFKFIPGENKIIKDTTAFRGQWGISRDNFGRLFHNSNSTLLIGDRVLPNLLNGNKLAKMKAKTTERIGSNAVFPGRVTPGLNRAYISSHNGYSSNTIDPKTFKLTNATGACGPVIYRGNNLPASVNGNGFVCESSAQLIKMIGVEDKDGTLKGSHPLDNRDFLTSTDERFRPVNMYNAPDGSLYILDMYHGIIQHKTYMTTYLRAQTLSRGLEGPGYGHGRIYRIRSASKPLAKVEDLTKASDIDLIKKLDSPIGAVRDLAQKELIDRHSDPKPIIEALATGVAGELTSIHLIWTLEGLGALKAEHLVGALTSKNEELVSSALYAALSMTDSELMKLESSTAAVKATAMTAPYKARVLAATPSPLAQEALVSLLEKHHKISLVREAAISGLSGTATLFDKVNKGRFSEKSFDKWLQESKRGPQKQIDPKTLLKGEHLASFMRGEKL
;
A
#
# COMPACT_ATOMS: atom_id res chain seq x y z
N MET A 1 -28.07 52.72 46.41
CA MET A 1 -28.89 52.69 47.63
C MET A 1 -29.84 51.52 47.55
N ASN A 2 -30.06 50.65 48.51
CA ASN A 2 -29.35 50.18 49.71
C ASN A 2 -30.07 48.85 50.05
N TYR A 3 -29.32 47.76 50.26
CA TYR A 3 -29.25 46.93 51.48
C TYR A 3 -30.60 46.40 52.01
N CYS A 4 -30.78 45.18 52.51
CA CYS A 4 -29.97 43.99 52.75
C CYS A 4 -30.95 42.99 53.38
N CYS A 5 -30.85 41.69 53.13
CA CYS A 5 -31.25 40.68 54.13
C CYS A 5 -30.54 39.36 53.83
N LEU A 6 -29.69 38.97 54.79
CA LEU A 6 -28.96 37.71 54.85
C LEU A 6 -29.94 36.53 54.94
N GLY A 7 -29.64 35.46 54.22
CA GLY A 7 -30.21 34.13 54.41
C GLY A 7 -29.17 33.07 54.05
N SER A 8 -28.78 32.29 55.04
CA SER A 8 -27.69 31.30 55.03
C SER A 8 -27.77 30.30 53.87
N LEU A 9 -26.68 30.18 53.09
CA LEU A 9 -26.53 29.09 52.11
C LEU A 9 -25.61 28.00 52.69
N ILE A 10 -26.24 26.87 53.00
CA ILE A 10 -25.60 25.59 53.27
C ILE A 10 -24.75 25.21 52.05
N GLY A 11 -23.46 24.92 52.27
CA GLY A 11 -22.55 24.48 51.23
C GLY A 11 -23.00 23.15 50.62
N LEU A 12 -23.53 23.19 49.40
CA LEU A 12 -23.50 22.04 48.51
C LEU A 12 -22.05 21.86 48.05
N ILE A 13 -21.36 20.88 48.63
CA ILE A 13 -20.23 20.22 47.98
C ILE A 13 -20.83 19.54 46.74
N GLY A 14 -20.74 20.23 45.60
CA GLY A 14 -21.03 19.64 44.31
C GLY A 14 -20.04 18.51 44.07
N LEU A 15 -20.51 17.27 44.20
CA LEU A 15 -19.89 16.09 43.59
C LEU A 15 -19.68 16.42 42.11
N LEU A 16 -18.45 16.71 41.72
CA LEU A 16 -18.05 16.70 40.32
C LEU A 16 -18.37 15.30 39.79
N PRO A 17 -19.27 15.14 38.81
CA PRO A 17 -19.47 13.83 38.20
C PRO A 17 -18.13 13.40 37.61
N ALA A 18 -17.65 12.21 37.99
CA ALA A 18 -16.49 11.60 37.36
C ALA A 18 -16.72 11.62 35.84
N LEU A 19 -15.96 12.45 35.13
CA LEU A 19 -16.11 12.61 33.69
C LEU A 19 -15.78 11.27 33.04
N ALA A 20 -16.77 10.66 32.38
CA ALA A 20 -16.57 9.44 31.59
C ALA A 20 -15.44 9.66 30.58
N GLN A 21 -14.55 8.68 30.40
CA GLN A 21 -13.47 8.79 29.42
C GLN A 21 -14.07 8.81 28.00
N ASN A 22 -13.42 9.52 27.07
CA ASN A 22 -13.96 9.73 25.71
C ASN A 22 -14.15 8.41 24.93
N GLY A 23 -13.35 7.38 25.22
CA GLY A 23 -13.52 6.06 24.63
C GLY A 23 -14.64 5.22 25.25
N ASP A 24 -15.21 5.63 26.38
CA ASP A 24 -16.18 4.82 27.10
C ASP A 24 -17.49 4.62 26.32
N ARG A 25 -17.97 3.38 26.31
CA ARG A 25 -19.24 3.00 25.68
C ARG A 25 -20.16 2.39 26.73
N LYS A 26 -21.45 2.29 26.40
CA LYS A 26 -22.46 1.64 27.25
C LYS A 26 -21.97 0.25 27.68
N GLY A 27 -21.90 0.00 28.99
CA GLY A 27 -21.42 -1.25 29.58
C GLY A 27 -19.95 -1.23 30.05
N HIS A 28 -19.18 -0.18 29.76
CA HIS A 28 -17.81 -0.04 30.28
C HIS A 28 -17.76 0.19 31.79
N ASP A 29 -18.80 0.81 32.35
CA ASP A 29 -19.03 0.98 33.79
C ASP A 29 -19.15 -0.35 34.55
N LYS A 30 -19.45 -1.44 33.83
CA LYS A 30 -19.62 -2.79 34.39
C LYS A 30 -18.51 -3.75 33.99
N MET A 31 -17.47 -3.29 33.29
CA MET A 31 -16.33 -4.14 32.94
C MET A 31 -15.53 -4.51 34.18
N GLY A 32 -15.60 -5.77 34.59
CA GLY A 32 -14.67 -6.35 35.56
C GLY A 32 -13.25 -6.48 35.01
N LYS A 33 -12.31 -6.96 35.84
CA LYS A 33 -10.98 -7.36 35.38
C LYS A 33 -11.13 -8.51 34.37
N ILE A 34 -10.77 -8.28 33.10
CA ILE A 34 -10.93 -9.28 32.03
C ILE A 34 -9.83 -10.32 32.08
N VAL A 35 -8.62 -9.88 32.37
CA VAL A 35 -7.47 -10.76 32.61
C VAL A 35 -7.20 -10.73 34.12
N PRO A 36 -7.13 -11.89 34.81
CA PRO A 36 -6.73 -11.97 36.21
C PRO A 36 -5.36 -11.33 36.42
N GLU A 37 -5.21 -10.55 37.49
CA GLU A 37 -4.04 -9.68 37.71
C GLU A 37 -2.75 -10.48 37.91
N GLU A 38 -2.86 -11.63 38.58
CA GLU A 38 -1.80 -12.61 38.78
C GLU A 38 -1.27 -13.23 37.49
N LEU A 39 -2.04 -13.15 36.38
CA LEU A 39 -1.63 -13.65 35.07
C LEU A 39 -1.01 -12.57 34.19
N ILE A 40 -1.02 -11.30 34.63
CA ILE A 40 -0.48 -10.18 33.86
C ILE A 40 1.00 -9.98 34.23
N PRO A 41 1.95 -10.25 33.31
CA PRO A 41 3.36 -10.01 33.59
C PRO A 41 3.68 -8.52 33.70
N PRO A 42 4.77 -8.13 34.40
CA PRO A 42 5.26 -6.77 34.35
C PRO A 42 5.66 -6.37 32.93
N ALA A 43 5.62 -5.07 32.62
CA ALA A 43 5.97 -4.51 31.33
C ALA A 43 7.16 -3.52 31.42
N PRO A 44 8.36 -4.01 31.82
CA PRO A 44 9.55 -3.16 31.91
C PRO A 44 9.94 -2.60 30.54
N VAL A 45 10.76 -1.56 30.54
CA VAL A 45 11.48 -1.11 29.35
C VAL A 45 12.68 -2.03 29.19
N LEU A 46 12.73 -2.81 28.12
CA LEU A 46 13.80 -3.76 27.84
C LEU A 46 14.90 -3.11 27.02
N THR A 47 16.13 -3.54 27.19
CA THR A 47 17.19 -3.34 26.20
C THR A 47 16.90 -4.12 24.91
N VAL A 48 17.64 -3.84 23.84
CA VAL A 48 17.52 -4.59 22.58
C VAL A 48 17.82 -6.08 22.80
N GLU A 49 18.87 -6.40 23.54
CA GLU A 49 19.28 -7.79 23.84
C GLU A 49 18.24 -8.55 24.66
N GLU A 50 17.59 -7.88 25.61
CA GLU A 50 16.50 -8.47 26.39
C GLU A 50 15.24 -8.68 25.55
N ALA A 51 14.86 -7.73 24.72
CA ALA A 51 13.71 -7.89 23.83
C ALA A 51 13.91 -8.98 22.78
N LEU A 52 15.15 -9.20 22.30
CA LEU A 52 15.42 -10.32 21.40
C LEU A 52 15.10 -11.68 22.05
N LYS A 53 15.22 -11.79 23.37
CA LYS A 53 14.88 -13.01 24.13
C LYS A 53 13.37 -13.18 24.34
N THR A 54 12.56 -12.15 24.12
CA THR A 54 11.10 -12.24 24.26
C THR A 54 10.40 -12.73 23.00
N PHE A 55 11.11 -12.77 21.86
CA PHE A 55 10.54 -13.23 20.60
C PHE A 55 10.49 -14.76 20.51
N THR A 56 9.36 -15.25 20.03
CA THR A 56 9.22 -16.60 19.47
C THR A 56 8.93 -16.45 17.99
N ILE A 57 9.77 -17.04 17.14
CA ILE A 57 9.67 -16.98 15.67
C ILE A 57 9.56 -18.40 15.10
N GLU A 58 8.95 -18.51 13.92
CA GLU A 58 8.89 -19.77 13.18
C GLU A 58 10.29 -20.39 12.96
N LYS A 59 10.35 -21.73 12.97
CA LYS A 59 11.61 -22.47 12.85
C LYS A 59 12.30 -22.16 11.51
N GLY A 60 13.62 -22.05 11.53
CA GLY A 60 14.43 -21.74 10.34
C GLY A 60 14.53 -20.26 10.00
N PHE A 61 13.94 -19.39 10.82
CA PHE A 61 14.07 -17.94 10.74
C PHE A 61 14.77 -17.39 11.97
N ILE A 62 15.40 -16.23 11.82
CA ILE A 62 15.96 -15.47 12.93
C ILE A 62 15.56 -14.00 12.82
N ILE A 63 15.50 -13.34 13.97
CA ILE A 63 15.27 -11.90 14.09
C ILE A 63 16.54 -11.23 14.64
N GLU A 64 16.95 -10.13 14.00
CA GLU A 64 18.17 -9.39 14.34
C GLU A 64 17.88 -7.88 14.36
N PRO A 65 18.56 -7.08 15.20
CA PRO A 65 18.44 -5.63 15.15
C PRO A 65 19.24 -5.07 13.95
N VAL A 66 18.60 -4.19 13.18
CA VAL A 66 19.24 -3.40 12.10
C VAL A 66 19.58 -2.00 12.60
N ALA A 67 18.65 -1.38 13.33
CA ALA A 67 18.85 -0.11 14.01
C ALA A 67 17.99 -0.08 15.27
N ALA A 68 18.48 0.55 16.32
CA ALA A 68 17.74 0.74 17.57
C ALA A 68 18.09 2.11 18.16
N GLU A 69 17.42 2.48 19.25
CA GLU A 69 17.82 3.65 20.03
C GLU A 69 19.35 3.68 20.32
N PRO A 70 20.03 4.84 20.18
CA PRO A 70 19.51 6.17 19.83
C PRO A 70 19.48 6.48 18.32
N LEU A 71 19.82 5.53 17.43
CA LEU A 71 19.87 5.78 15.97
C LEU A 71 18.49 6.06 15.37
N VAL A 72 17.43 5.49 15.95
CA VAL A 72 16.05 5.64 15.50
C VAL A 72 15.10 5.83 16.68
N ASP A 73 14.02 6.58 16.50
CA ASP A 73 13.02 6.89 17.54
C ASP A 73 11.60 6.82 16.95
N LYS A 74 10.76 5.91 17.45
CA LYS A 74 9.39 5.64 17.01
C LYS A 74 9.22 5.61 15.46
N PRO A 75 9.90 4.68 14.76
CA PRO A 75 9.79 4.56 13.31
C PRO A 75 8.39 4.06 12.90
N VAL A 76 7.80 4.68 11.89
CA VAL A 76 6.43 4.34 11.43
C VAL A 76 6.32 4.07 9.93
N ALA A 77 7.24 4.62 9.15
CA ALA A 77 7.36 4.38 7.71
C ALA A 77 8.81 4.54 7.29
N LEU A 78 9.22 3.82 6.24
CA LEU A 78 10.49 4.05 5.57
C LEU A 78 10.38 3.91 4.05
N THR A 79 11.42 4.38 3.37
CA THR A 79 11.74 4.02 1.97
C THR A 79 13.24 3.80 1.88
N PHE A 80 13.68 2.95 0.94
CA PHE A 80 15.10 2.81 0.61
C PHE A 80 15.48 3.79 -0.50
N ASP A 81 16.69 4.32 -0.48
CA ASP A 81 17.28 4.98 -1.64
C ASP A 81 18.06 3.99 -2.52
N PRO A 82 18.44 4.38 -3.75
CA PRO A 82 19.19 3.51 -4.66
C PRO A 82 20.60 3.16 -4.14
N SER A 83 21.11 3.87 -3.12
CA SER A 83 22.35 3.49 -2.42
C SER A 83 22.12 2.47 -1.29
N GLY A 84 20.88 2.03 -1.08
CA GLY A 84 20.52 1.05 -0.06
C GLY A 84 20.27 1.63 1.33
N ARG A 85 20.29 2.95 1.50
CA ARG A 85 20.12 3.63 2.80
C ARG A 85 18.64 3.74 3.15
N MET A 86 18.32 3.68 4.44
CA MET A 86 16.95 3.80 4.93
C MET A 86 16.59 5.26 5.21
N TRP A 87 15.52 5.75 4.59
CA TRP A 87 14.92 7.05 4.89
C TRP A 87 13.68 6.83 5.76
N VAL A 88 13.76 7.19 7.04
CA VAL A 88 12.82 6.78 8.09
C VAL A 88 12.02 7.97 8.59
N CYS A 89 10.69 7.82 8.63
CA CYS A 89 9.77 8.71 9.33
C CYS A 89 9.65 8.32 10.80
N GLU A 90 10.01 9.27 11.68
CA GLU A 90 9.98 9.13 13.13
C GLU A 90 8.76 9.88 13.70
N MET A 91 7.72 9.17 14.12
CA MET A 91 6.47 9.76 14.66
C MET A 91 6.57 9.97 16.18
N ARG A 92 7.55 10.77 16.58
CA ARG A 92 7.96 10.91 17.98
C ARG A 92 6.83 11.40 18.90
N GLY A 93 6.02 12.33 18.39
CA GLY A 93 4.93 12.98 19.10
C GLY A 93 3.65 12.17 19.25
N TYR A 94 3.57 10.92 18.77
CA TYR A 94 2.36 10.09 18.98
C TYR A 94 2.23 9.68 20.44
N MET A 95 1.05 9.95 21.03
CA MET A 95 0.69 9.61 22.42
C MET A 95 1.86 9.74 23.40
N PRO A 96 2.43 10.95 23.58
CA PRO A 96 3.60 11.13 24.45
C PRO A 96 3.25 10.92 25.93
N ASP A 97 1.97 11.07 26.28
CA ASP A 97 1.37 10.58 27.52
C ASP A 97 -0.01 9.98 27.22
N ILE A 98 -0.65 9.45 28.26
CA ILE A 98 -1.98 8.80 28.18
C ILE A 98 -3.12 9.75 27.78
N ASP A 99 -2.94 11.05 27.97
CA ASP A 99 -3.89 12.10 27.60
C ASP A 99 -3.61 12.67 26.19
N GLY A 100 -2.50 12.24 25.57
CA GLY A 100 -1.94 12.77 24.33
C GLY A 100 -1.68 14.27 24.39
N LYS A 101 -1.21 14.80 25.54
CA LYS A 101 -0.77 16.20 25.66
C LYS A 101 0.44 16.43 24.77
N LEU A 102 0.61 17.64 24.23
CA LEU A 102 1.75 17.99 23.35
C LEU A 102 1.89 17.16 22.06
N GLU A 103 0.92 16.34 21.69
CA GLU A 103 0.96 15.54 20.44
C GLU A 103 1.06 16.40 19.17
N ASN A 104 0.51 17.62 19.22
CA ASN A 104 0.61 18.59 18.13
C ASN A 104 1.97 19.32 18.08
N MET A 105 2.89 19.03 19.00
CA MET A 105 4.24 19.60 18.95
C MET A 105 5.03 18.99 17.80
N ALA A 106 5.70 19.86 17.06
CA ALA A 106 6.57 19.53 15.94
C ALA A 106 7.86 18.81 16.42
N THR A 107 7.72 17.55 16.81
CA THR A 107 8.80 16.73 17.39
C THR A 107 9.28 15.61 16.46
N GLY A 108 8.47 15.29 15.43
CA GLY A 108 8.78 14.27 14.44
C GLY A 108 9.89 14.70 13.48
N ARG A 109 10.50 13.69 12.85
CA ARG A 109 11.71 13.84 12.03
C ARG A 109 11.67 12.89 10.83
N ILE A 110 12.53 13.20 9.86
CA ILE A 110 12.95 12.29 8.81
C ILE A 110 14.46 12.09 8.94
N ALA A 111 14.88 10.84 9.07
CA ALA A 111 16.27 10.44 9.26
C ALA A 111 16.76 9.56 8.11
N ILE A 112 18.06 9.63 7.82
CA ILE A 112 18.75 8.72 6.90
C ILE A 112 19.64 7.83 7.77
N LEU A 113 19.44 6.53 7.67
CA LEU A 113 20.24 5.51 8.35
C LEU A 113 21.07 4.75 7.31
N GLU A 114 22.35 4.59 7.60
CA GLU A 114 23.35 4.02 6.70
C GLU A 114 24.17 2.96 7.45
N ASP A 115 24.44 1.85 6.77
CA ASP A 115 25.44 0.85 7.13
C ASP A 115 26.73 1.18 6.34
N THR A 116 27.70 1.78 7.03
CA THR A 116 28.99 2.16 6.44
C THR A 116 30.01 1.02 6.49
N THR A 117 29.71 -0.05 7.24
CA THR A 117 30.60 -1.19 7.47
C THR A 117 30.29 -2.39 6.57
N GLY A 118 29.06 -2.46 6.05
CA GLY A 118 28.55 -3.56 5.23
C GLY A 118 28.20 -4.81 6.04
N ASP A 119 28.04 -4.71 7.37
CA ASP A 119 27.69 -5.84 8.25
C ASP A 119 26.16 -6.10 8.33
N GLY A 120 25.39 -5.27 7.64
CA GLY A 120 23.93 -5.33 7.59
C GLY A 120 23.24 -4.61 8.76
N LYS A 121 23.95 -3.77 9.52
CA LYS A 121 23.41 -2.92 10.59
C LYS A 121 23.73 -1.46 10.32
N ALA A 122 22.79 -0.57 10.64
CA ALA A 122 23.06 0.85 10.53
C ALA A 122 23.97 1.31 11.67
N ASP A 123 25.05 2.03 11.33
CA ASP A 123 25.99 2.64 12.28
C ASP A 123 26.00 4.18 12.18
N LYS A 124 25.42 4.73 11.12
CA LYS A 124 25.42 6.19 10.87
C LYS A 124 24.00 6.72 10.70
N ARG A 125 23.78 7.90 11.29
CA ARG A 125 22.51 8.63 11.25
C ARG A 125 22.70 10.06 10.76
N THR A 126 21.87 10.49 9.81
CA THR A 126 21.75 11.90 9.38
C THR A 126 20.31 12.37 9.57
N THR A 127 20.09 13.47 10.30
CA THR A 127 18.76 14.13 10.31
C THR A 127 18.59 14.88 9.00
N PHE A 128 17.63 14.48 8.17
CA PHE A 128 17.31 15.18 6.92
C PHE A 128 16.34 16.35 7.18
N LEU A 129 15.26 16.08 7.91
CA LEU A 129 14.28 17.09 8.34
C LEU A 129 13.87 16.85 9.78
N ASP A 130 13.60 17.93 10.50
CA ASP A 130 13.04 17.92 11.84
C ASP A 130 11.82 18.85 11.93
N LYS A 131 11.25 18.95 13.13
CA LYS A 131 10.11 19.83 13.42
C LYS A 131 8.88 19.54 12.55
N ILE A 132 8.58 18.24 12.40
CA ILE A 132 7.38 17.78 11.69
C ILE A 132 6.33 17.31 12.71
N VAL A 133 5.07 17.66 12.50
CA VAL A 133 3.97 17.18 13.36
C VAL A 133 3.45 15.84 12.83
N LEU A 134 3.72 14.76 13.57
CA LEU A 134 3.29 13.40 13.27
C LEU A 134 3.53 12.95 11.80
N PRO A 135 4.80 12.94 11.32
CA PRO A 135 5.14 12.43 9.99
C PRO A 135 4.72 10.95 9.85
N ARG A 136 4.23 10.56 8.67
CA ARG A 136 3.60 9.24 8.49
C ARG A 136 3.70 8.63 7.10
N ALA A 137 4.30 9.35 6.16
CA ALA A 137 4.49 8.89 4.80
C ALA A 137 5.77 9.52 4.25
N ILE A 138 6.52 8.75 3.46
CA ILE A 138 7.74 9.22 2.79
C ILE A 138 7.93 8.48 1.48
N SER A 139 8.38 9.21 0.46
CA SER A 139 8.89 8.62 -0.79
C SER A 139 9.96 9.52 -1.37
N LEU A 140 10.96 8.92 -2.02
CA LEU A 140 11.97 9.65 -2.78
C LEU A 140 11.44 9.92 -4.19
N VAL A 141 11.63 11.14 -4.66
CA VAL A 141 11.25 11.56 -6.02
C VAL A 141 12.44 12.28 -6.66
N PRO A 142 12.47 12.43 -8.00
CA PRO A 142 13.52 13.20 -8.65
C PRO A 142 13.74 14.57 -7.97
N GLY A 143 14.99 14.88 -7.64
CA GLY A 143 15.38 16.15 -7.03
C GLY A 143 14.98 16.38 -5.57
N GLY A 144 14.27 15.47 -4.90
CA GLY A 144 13.75 15.72 -3.55
C GLY A 144 13.09 14.53 -2.86
N ILE A 145 12.25 14.85 -1.87
CA ILE A 145 11.41 13.88 -1.18
C ILE A 145 9.97 14.38 -1.16
N LEU A 146 9.05 13.43 -1.09
CA LEU A 146 7.68 13.65 -0.62
C LEU A 146 7.56 13.15 0.81
N TYR A 147 6.91 13.93 1.67
CA TYR A 147 6.51 13.46 2.99
C TYR A 147 5.12 13.94 3.37
N GLY A 148 4.37 13.06 4.04
CA GLY A 148 3.06 13.37 4.60
C GLY A 148 3.16 13.59 6.11
N ASP A 149 2.62 14.71 6.58
CA ASP A 149 2.43 14.97 8.01
C ASP A 149 0.99 14.64 8.44
N GLN A 150 0.57 15.13 9.61
CA GLN A 150 -0.81 14.91 10.07
C GLN A 150 -1.92 15.49 9.18
N ASN A 151 -1.64 16.39 8.23
CA ASN A 151 -2.68 17.03 7.41
C ASN A 151 -2.33 17.05 5.91
N ASN A 152 -1.08 17.34 5.58
CA ASN A 152 -0.66 17.76 4.25
C ASN A 152 0.42 16.84 3.68
N LEU A 153 0.52 16.84 2.35
CA LEU A 153 1.64 16.29 1.60
C LEU A 153 2.57 17.42 1.20
N TYR A 154 3.87 17.23 1.41
CA TYR A 154 4.90 18.21 1.11
C TYR A 154 5.93 17.65 0.15
N PHE A 155 6.45 18.51 -0.72
CA PHE A 155 7.70 18.29 -1.45
C PHE A 155 8.82 19.12 -0.83
N VAL A 156 9.99 18.52 -0.68
CA VAL A 156 11.23 19.22 -0.29
C VAL A 156 12.32 18.84 -1.26
N ALA A 157 12.86 19.82 -1.98
CA ALA A 157 14.05 19.58 -2.80
C ALA A 157 15.25 19.21 -1.92
N ARG A 158 16.24 18.52 -2.48
CA ARG A 158 17.44 18.11 -1.76
C ARG A 158 18.72 18.44 -2.52
N ASN A 159 19.80 18.65 -1.77
CA ASN A 159 21.16 18.66 -2.26
C ASN A 159 21.95 17.57 -1.51
N GLY A 160 22.05 16.38 -2.12
CA GLY A 160 22.48 15.17 -1.43
C GLY A 160 21.57 14.86 -0.24
N ASP A 161 22.17 14.74 0.94
CA ASP A 161 21.49 14.38 2.19
C ASP A 161 20.99 15.59 2.99
N LYS A 162 20.87 16.76 2.35
CA LYS A 162 20.39 17.99 2.98
C LYS A 162 19.18 18.56 2.24
N PRO A 163 18.17 19.10 2.97
CA PRO A 163 17.07 19.80 2.33
C PRO A 163 17.57 21.08 1.66
N LYS A 164 16.99 21.39 0.49
CA LYS A 164 17.26 22.59 -0.29
C LYS A 164 15.99 23.43 -0.34
N GLY A 165 15.97 24.52 0.44
CA GLY A 165 14.81 25.42 0.53
C GLY A 165 13.73 24.93 1.49
N LYS A 166 12.54 25.54 1.41
CA LYS A 166 11.40 25.25 2.29
C LYS A 166 10.53 24.14 1.69
N ALA A 167 9.80 23.45 2.56
CA ALA A 167 8.78 22.50 2.13
C ALA A 167 7.64 23.21 1.39
N VAL A 168 7.24 22.67 0.24
CA VAL A 168 6.14 23.13 -0.59
C VAL A 168 4.96 22.20 -0.41
N VAL A 169 3.77 22.73 -0.11
CA VAL A 169 2.55 21.93 -0.01
C VAL A 169 2.15 21.46 -1.40
N VAL A 170 2.08 20.13 -1.57
CA VAL A 170 1.62 19.45 -2.79
C VAL A 170 0.13 19.14 -2.71
N ASP A 171 -0.35 18.78 -1.52
CA ASP A 171 -1.76 18.50 -1.25
C ASP A 171 -2.09 18.90 0.19
N ASP A 172 -2.90 19.94 0.37
CA ASP A 172 -3.33 20.47 1.67
C ASP A 172 -4.44 19.62 2.34
N LYS A 173 -4.85 18.55 1.66
CA LYS A 173 -5.88 17.59 2.10
C LYS A 173 -5.41 16.15 1.95
N PHE A 174 -4.12 15.92 2.17
CA PHE A 174 -3.53 14.58 2.11
C PHE A 174 -4.07 13.67 3.21
N ALA A 175 -4.12 14.16 4.45
CA ALA A 175 -4.52 13.41 5.64
C ALA A 175 -5.59 14.20 6.45
N PRO A 176 -6.75 14.50 5.84
CA PRO A 176 -7.69 15.48 6.38
C PRO A 176 -8.37 14.99 7.67
N GLY A 177 -8.28 15.79 8.74
CA GLY A 177 -9.13 15.73 9.94
C GLY A 177 -9.17 14.40 10.71
N GLY A 178 -9.94 14.39 11.80
CA GLY A 178 -10.24 13.17 12.57
C GLY A 178 -9.07 12.56 13.35
N ASN A 179 -9.27 11.33 13.79
CA ASN A 179 -8.32 10.56 14.59
C ASN A 179 -7.03 10.23 13.79
N VAL A 180 -5.87 10.44 14.42
CA VAL A 180 -4.53 10.10 13.91
C VAL A 180 -4.44 8.64 13.38
N GLU A 181 -5.11 7.69 14.01
CA GLU A 181 -5.11 6.26 13.59
C GLU A 181 -5.92 6.01 12.29
N HIS A 182 -6.71 6.99 11.86
CA HIS A 182 -7.59 6.95 10.69
C HIS A 182 -7.21 7.98 9.62
N LYS A 183 -5.93 8.36 9.59
CA LYS A 183 -5.37 9.30 8.60
C LYS A 183 -4.55 8.59 7.53
N THR A 184 -4.48 9.20 6.35
CA THR A 184 -3.72 8.73 5.20
C THR A 184 -2.24 8.51 5.55
N ASN A 185 -1.66 7.45 5.00
CA ASN A 185 -0.25 7.06 5.14
C ASN A 185 0.16 6.25 3.90
N GLY A 186 1.46 6.01 3.71
CA GLY A 186 1.97 5.27 2.55
C GLY A 186 2.97 6.08 1.72
N LEU A 187 2.60 6.43 0.49
CA LEU A 187 3.46 6.81 -0.64
C LEU A 187 4.28 5.62 -1.20
N MET A 188 3.68 4.43 -1.22
CA MET A 188 4.30 3.22 -1.77
C MET A 188 4.34 3.29 -3.30
N SER A 189 5.51 3.06 -3.89
CA SER A 189 5.70 3.08 -5.34
C SER A 189 5.15 1.82 -6.02
N GLY A 190 4.13 2.02 -6.85
CA GLY A 190 3.57 1.01 -7.75
C GLY A 190 4.51 0.70 -8.91
N ILE A 191 4.29 -0.45 -9.54
CA ILE A 191 5.03 -0.83 -10.75
C ILE A 191 4.73 0.11 -11.92
N ASP A 192 3.56 0.73 -11.90
CA ASP A 192 3.02 1.67 -12.87
C ASP A 192 3.48 3.12 -12.65
N ASN A 193 4.54 3.32 -11.86
CA ASN A 193 5.14 4.61 -11.53
C ASN A 193 4.21 5.56 -10.74
N TRP A 194 3.06 5.08 -10.25
CA TRP A 194 2.18 5.81 -9.34
C TRP A 194 2.51 5.48 -7.87
N LEU A 195 2.37 6.48 -7.00
CA LEU A 195 2.45 6.37 -5.55
C LEU A 195 1.05 6.13 -4.97
N TYR A 196 0.93 5.06 -4.18
CA TYR A 196 -0.30 4.62 -3.54
C TYR A 196 -0.28 4.80 -2.03
N ASN A 197 -1.46 4.99 -1.46
CA ASN A 197 -1.65 5.31 -0.06
C ASN A 197 -2.68 4.38 0.59
N ALA A 198 -2.52 4.12 1.88
CA ALA A 198 -3.56 3.57 2.73
C ALA A 198 -4.42 4.71 3.32
N LYS A 199 -5.65 4.37 3.68
CA LYS A 199 -6.67 5.29 4.19
C LYS A 199 -6.88 6.50 3.25
N SER A 200 -6.86 6.26 1.95
CA SER A 200 -7.03 7.30 0.93
C SER A 200 -7.56 6.73 -0.37
N ASN A 201 -8.24 7.59 -1.14
CA ASN A 201 -8.62 7.36 -2.53
C ASN A 201 -7.77 8.23 -3.49
N ALA A 202 -6.65 8.78 -3.03
CA ALA A 202 -5.72 9.55 -3.84
C ALA A 202 -4.47 8.73 -4.18
N ARG A 203 -4.03 8.85 -5.43
CA ARG A 203 -2.72 8.40 -5.91
C ARG A 203 -1.99 9.57 -6.56
N PHE A 204 -0.66 9.52 -6.53
CA PHE A 204 0.20 10.60 -7.03
C PHE A 204 1.20 10.06 -8.04
N LYS A 205 1.54 10.81 -9.08
CA LYS A 205 2.65 10.47 -9.98
C LYS A 205 3.54 11.70 -10.11
N PHE A 206 4.83 11.51 -9.92
CA PHE A 206 5.80 12.53 -10.27
C PHE A 206 6.04 12.45 -11.77
N ILE A 207 6.08 13.59 -12.45
CA ILE A 207 6.40 13.69 -13.87
C ILE A 207 7.87 14.13 -13.99
N PRO A 208 8.78 13.21 -14.35
CA PRO A 208 10.18 13.54 -14.56
C PRO A 208 10.33 14.68 -15.57
N GLY A 209 11.30 15.57 -15.37
CA GLY A 209 11.59 16.70 -16.28
C GLY A 209 10.67 17.91 -16.16
N GLU A 210 9.42 17.73 -15.69
CA GLU A 210 8.47 18.84 -15.45
C GLU A 210 8.49 19.35 -14.00
N ASN A 211 9.15 18.64 -13.08
CA ASN A 211 9.10 18.91 -11.63
C ASN A 211 7.67 19.05 -11.10
N LYS A 212 6.75 18.24 -11.64
CA LYS A 212 5.31 18.32 -11.39
C LYS A 212 4.80 17.03 -10.77
N ILE A 213 3.87 17.17 -9.84
CA ILE A 213 3.14 16.04 -9.26
C ILE A 213 1.70 16.12 -9.74
N ILE A 214 1.20 15.02 -10.30
CA ILE A 214 -0.20 14.87 -10.64
C ILE A 214 -0.91 14.03 -9.58
N LYS A 215 -2.15 14.41 -9.26
CA LYS A 215 -3.04 13.71 -8.34
C LYS A 215 -4.21 13.14 -9.12
N ASP A 216 -4.56 11.88 -8.88
CA ASP A 216 -5.74 11.26 -9.45
C ASP A 216 -6.46 10.39 -8.40
N THR A 217 -7.70 10.01 -8.69
CA THR A 217 -8.52 9.19 -7.81
C THR A 217 -8.28 7.69 -8.07
N THR A 218 -8.11 6.93 -7.00
CA THR A 218 -8.03 5.47 -6.98
C THR A 218 -9.09 4.89 -6.04
N ALA A 219 -9.23 3.57 -5.99
CA ALA A 219 -10.08 2.92 -5.00
C ALA A 219 -9.57 3.21 -3.57
N PHE A 220 -10.51 3.41 -2.64
CA PHE A 220 -10.14 3.61 -1.23
C PHE A 220 -9.62 2.29 -0.64
N ARG A 221 -8.40 2.32 -0.09
CA ARG A 221 -7.73 1.13 0.44
C ARG A 221 -7.21 1.36 1.85
N GLY A 222 -7.10 0.28 2.61
CA GLY A 222 -6.25 0.25 3.80
C GLY A 222 -6.73 1.05 5.01
N GLN A 223 -6.02 0.83 6.11
CA GLN A 223 -6.00 1.75 7.25
C GLN A 223 -4.57 2.16 7.58
N TRP A 224 -3.64 1.21 7.69
CA TRP A 224 -2.24 1.49 7.95
C TRP A 224 -1.32 0.52 7.20
N GLY A 225 -0.49 1.04 6.31
CA GLY A 225 0.39 0.26 5.45
C GLY A 225 -0.30 -0.23 4.17
N ILE A 226 0.53 -0.42 3.14
CA ILE A 226 0.12 -0.91 1.82
C ILE A 226 1.35 -1.55 1.15
N SER A 227 1.14 -2.65 0.42
CA SER A 227 2.18 -3.38 -0.30
C SER A 227 1.68 -3.78 -1.69
N ARG A 228 2.55 -4.37 -2.51
CA ARG A 228 2.20 -5.00 -3.78
C ARG A 228 2.91 -6.33 -4.00
N ASP A 229 2.36 -7.16 -4.89
CA ASP A 229 3.06 -8.34 -5.44
C ASP A 229 3.98 -7.97 -6.63
N ASN A 230 4.59 -8.98 -7.26
CA ASN A 230 5.45 -8.79 -8.43
C ASN A 230 4.69 -8.28 -9.65
N PHE A 231 3.45 -8.73 -9.84
CA PHE A 231 2.60 -8.30 -10.94
C PHE A 231 2.18 -6.83 -10.80
N GLY A 232 1.99 -6.36 -9.57
CA GLY A 232 1.64 -4.97 -9.24
C GLY A 232 0.27 -4.80 -8.60
N ARG A 233 -0.40 -5.89 -8.19
CA ARG A 233 -1.66 -5.81 -7.42
C ARG A 233 -1.38 -5.27 -6.04
N LEU A 234 -2.27 -4.43 -5.54
CA LEU A 234 -2.11 -3.80 -4.23
C LEU A 234 -2.71 -4.66 -3.13
N PHE A 235 -2.04 -4.70 -1.99
CA PHE A 235 -2.46 -5.40 -0.79
C PHE A 235 -2.49 -4.44 0.39
N HIS A 236 -3.57 -4.51 1.15
CA HIS A 236 -3.83 -3.62 2.27
C HIS A 236 -4.63 -4.36 3.35
N ASN A 237 -5.00 -3.65 4.42
CA ASN A 237 -5.70 -4.25 5.55
C ASN A 237 -6.77 -3.29 6.12
N SER A 238 -7.44 -3.71 7.19
CA SER A 238 -8.11 -2.79 8.12
C SER A 238 -7.76 -3.21 9.55
N ASN A 239 -8.16 -2.46 10.57
CA ASN A 239 -7.95 -2.89 11.97
C ASN A 239 -8.41 -4.32 12.25
N SER A 240 -9.55 -4.72 11.66
CA SER A 240 -10.17 -6.03 11.90
C SER A 240 -10.01 -6.99 10.73
N THR A 241 -9.15 -6.71 9.74
CA THR A 241 -8.94 -7.62 8.60
C THR A 241 -7.46 -7.64 8.27
N LEU A 242 -6.81 -8.79 8.46
CA LEU A 242 -5.36 -8.91 8.31
C LEU A 242 -4.89 -8.58 6.89
N LEU A 243 -5.51 -9.17 5.86
CA LEU A 243 -5.09 -8.97 4.48
C LEU A 243 -6.27 -8.89 3.51
N ILE A 244 -6.19 -7.92 2.61
CA ILE A 244 -7.11 -7.69 1.50
C ILE A 244 -6.25 -7.42 0.27
N GLY A 245 -6.52 -8.10 -0.84
CA GLY A 245 -5.78 -7.91 -2.10
C GLY A 245 -6.70 -7.45 -3.23
N ASP A 246 -6.18 -6.56 -4.08
CA ASP A 246 -6.80 -6.21 -5.35
C ASP A 246 -6.78 -7.41 -6.31
N ARG A 247 -7.85 -7.61 -7.07
CA ARG A 247 -7.96 -8.71 -8.04
C ARG A 247 -7.32 -8.40 -9.39
N VAL A 248 -7.09 -7.12 -9.67
CA VAL A 248 -6.53 -6.57 -10.91
C VAL A 248 -5.59 -5.42 -10.57
N LEU A 249 -4.80 -4.96 -11.53
CA LEU A 249 -3.95 -3.78 -11.35
C LEU A 249 -4.79 -2.55 -10.95
N PRO A 250 -4.26 -1.69 -10.08
CA PRO A 250 -4.99 -0.54 -9.55
C PRO A 250 -5.46 0.35 -10.70
N ASN A 251 -6.69 0.86 -10.61
CA ASN A 251 -7.32 1.76 -11.60
C ASN A 251 -7.70 1.14 -12.95
N LEU A 252 -7.60 -0.17 -13.16
CA LEU A 252 -8.13 -0.82 -14.38
C LEU A 252 -9.59 -0.41 -14.67
N LEU A 253 -10.41 -0.34 -13.63
CA LEU A 253 -11.85 0.00 -13.71
C LEU A 253 -12.18 1.49 -13.48
N ASN A 254 -11.16 2.35 -13.36
CA ASN A 254 -11.37 3.78 -13.04
C ASN A 254 -11.32 4.69 -14.28
N GLY A 255 -11.37 4.11 -15.48
CA GLY A 255 -11.24 4.84 -16.74
C GLY A 255 -12.45 5.69 -17.15
N ASN A 256 -13.63 5.37 -16.61
CA ASN A 256 -14.88 6.05 -16.96
C ASN A 256 -15.55 6.58 -15.69
N LYS A 257 -15.42 7.88 -15.46
CA LYS A 257 -15.94 8.55 -14.25
C LYS A 257 -17.46 8.80 -14.32
N LEU A 258 -18.10 8.57 -15.47
CA LEU A 258 -19.53 8.79 -15.67
C LEU A 258 -20.38 7.59 -15.29
N ALA A 259 -19.86 6.38 -15.53
CA ALA A 259 -20.55 5.14 -15.22
C ALA A 259 -20.27 4.70 -13.77
N LYS A 260 -21.32 4.60 -12.95
CA LYS A 260 -21.20 4.13 -11.56
C LYS A 260 -21.37 2.63 -11.50
N MET A 261 -20.25 1.92 -11.59
CA MET A 261 -20.21 0.45 -11.50
C MET A 261 -20.06 -0.03 -10.06
N LYS A 262 -20.81 -1.08 -9.69
CA LYS A 262 -20.58 -1.84 -8.46
C LYS A 262 -19.83 -3.11 -8.82
N ALA A 263 -18.51 -3.08 -8.68
CA ALA A 263 -17.63 -4.22 -8.96
C ALA A 263 -16.90 -4.63 -7.68
N LYS A 264 -16.82 -5.94 -7.41
CA LYS A 264 -15.97 -6.46 -6.34
C LYS A 264 -14.54 -6.60 -6.87
N THR A 265 -13.72 -5.59 -6.63
CA THR A 265 -12.33 -5.50 -7.11
C THR A 265 -11.30 -5.99 -6.10
N THR A 266 -11.72 -6.37 -4.90
CA THR A 266 -10.85 -6.80 -3.80
C THR A 266 -11.35 -8.09 -3.18
N GLU A 267 -10.44 -8.91 -2.67
CA GLU A 267 -10.73 -10.09 -1.89
C GLU A 267 -10.12 -10.00 -0.50
N ARG A 268 -10.87 -10.47 0.51
CA ARG A 268 -10.29 -10.74 1.83
C ARG A 268 -9.48 -12.03 1.74
N ILE A 269 -8.26 -12.01 2.24
CA ILE A 269 -7.31 -13.12 2.12
C ILE A 269 -7.08 -13.72 3.52
N GLY A 270 -7.63 -14.91 3.71
CA GLY A 270 -7.51 -15.67 4.97
C GLY A 270 -8.45 -15.21 6.09
N SER A 271 -8.37 -15.94 7.21
CA SER A 271 -9.06 -15.61 8.46
C SER A 271 -8.38 -14.45 9.21
N ASN A 272 -9.05 -13.93 10.23
CA ASN A 272 -8.48 -12.94 11.14
C ASN A 272 -7.91 -13.56 12.42
N ALA A 273 -7.87 -14.89 12.51
CA ALA A 273 -7.46 -15.58 13.72
C ALA A 273 -5.98 -15.31 14.02
N VAL A 274 -5.71 -14.99 15.28
CA VAL A 274 -4.38 -14.71 15.82
C VAL A 274 -4.15 -15.54 17.07
N PHE A 275 -2.88 -15.82 17.36
CA PHE A 275 -2.41 -16.72 18.41
C PHE A 275 -1.26 -16.06 19.19
N PRO A 276 -1.57 -15.04 20.02
CA PRO A 276 -0.54 -14.27 20.72
C PRO A 276 0.30 -15.11 21.68
N GLY A 277 1.56 -14.71 21.87
CA GLY A 277 2.49 -15.35 22.82
C GLY A 277 2.11 -15.11 24.29
N ARG A 278 1.41 -14.00 24.58
CA ARG A 278 1.05 -13.54 25.94
C ARG A 278 -0.45 -13.21 26.06
N VAL A 279 -0.93 -13.07 27.30
CA VAL A 279 -2.27 -12.53 27.60
C VAL A 279 -2.42 -11.10 27.06
N THR A 280 -3.63 -10.65 26.76
CA THR A 280 -3.90 -9.34 26.12
C THR A 280 -4.70 -8.40 27.03
N PRO A 281 -4.12 -7.91 28.14
CA PRO A 281 -4.83 -7.12 29.14
C PRO A 281 -5.23 -5.73 28.65
N GLY A 282 -4.37 -5.03 27.91
CA GLY A 282 -4.60 -3.67 27.43
C GLY A 282 -5.25 -3.60 26.04
N LEU A 283 -6.53 -3.98 25.92
CA LEU A 283 -7.24 -3.95 24.63
C LEU A 283 -8.53 -3.11 24.66
N ASN A 284 -8.68 -2.20 23.69
CA ASN A 284 -9.85 -1.31 23.58
C ASN A 284 -11.18 -2.07 23.42
N ARG A 285 -11.14 -3.22 22.74
CA ARG A 285 -12.32 -4.06 22.44
C ARG A 285 -12.52 -5.21 23.41
N ALA A 286 -11.82 -5.20 24.55
CA ALA A 286 -11.94 -6.24 25.55
C ALA A 286 -13.39 -6.39 26.06
N TYR A 287 -14.19 -5.32 26.02
CA TYR A 287 -15.61 -5.33 26.39
C TYR A 287 -16.51 -6.23 25.51
N ILE A 288 -16.08 -6.57 24.28
CA ILE A 288 -16.83 -7.46 23.39
C ILE A 288 -16.62 -8.89 23.88
N SER A 289 -17.50 -9.31 24.79
CA SER A 289 -17.52 -10.63 25.41
C SER A 289 -18.94 -11.12 25.65
N SER A 290 -19.14 -12.44 25.65
CA SER A 290 -20.40 -13.08 26.06
C SER A 290 -20.82 -12.72 27.49
N HIS A 291 -19.87 -12.44 28.39
CA HIS A 291 -20.17 -11.94 29.74
C HIS A 291 -20.88 -10.57 29.73
N ASN A 292 -20.69 -9.80 28.66
CA ASN A 292 -21.33 -8.50 28.45
C ASN A 292 -22.48 -8.57 27.43
N GLY A 293 -22.97 -9.78 27.12
CA GLY A 293 -24.08 -10.01 26.19
C GLY A 293 -23.73 -9.95 24.70
N TYR A 294 -22.44 -9.96 24.33
CA TYR A 294 -22.03 -10.08 22.92
C TYR A 294 -22.02 -11.54 22.47
N SER A 295 -22.38 -11.80 21.21
CA SER A 295 -22.37 -13.15 20.63
C SER A 295 -20.97 -13.72 20.35
N SER A 296 -19.91 -12.96 20.62
CA SER A 296 -18.52 -13.35 20.39
C SER A 296 -17.60 -12.77 21.47
N ASN A 297 -16.42 -13.37 21.60
CA ASN A 297 -15.39 -12.96 22.54
C ASN A 297 -14.16 -12.46 21.77
N THR A 298 -13.79 -11.19 21.99
CA THR A 298 -12.54 -10.65 21.43
C THR A 298 -11.33 -11.24 22.13
N ILE A 299 -11.42 -11.42 23.45
CA ILE A 299 -10.42 -12.10 24.26
C ILE A 299 -10.99 -13.47 24.65
N ASP A 300 -10.22 -14.54 24.42
CA ASP A 300 -10.61 -15.87 24.81
C ASP A 300 -10.74 -15.97 26.35
N PRO A 301 -11.88 -16.44 26.88
CA PRO A 301 -12.15 -16.41 28.32
C PRO A 301 -11.33 -17.42 29.13
N LYS A 302 -10.62 -18.36 28.48
CA LYS A 302 -9.78 -19.36 29.15
C LYS A 302 -8.31 -18.99 29.12
N THR A 303 -7.85 -18.49 27.97
CA THR A 303 -6.43 -18.17 27.75
C THR A 303 -6.13 -16.69 27.98
N PHE A 304 -7.15 -15.83 28.00
CA PHE A 304 -7.03 -14.38 28.10
C PHE A 304 -6.23 -13.73 26.97
N LYS A 305 -6.17 -14.39 25.81
CA LYS A 305 -5.48 -13.93 24.61
C LYS A 305 -6.46 -13.41 23.57
N LEU A 306 -6.02 -12.47 22.74
CA LEU A 306 -6.77 -12.02 21.57
C LEU A 306 -7.07 -13.20 20.62
N THR A 307 -8.32 -13.32 20.15
CA THR A 307 -8.73 -14.39 19.24
C THR A 307 -8.70 -14.00 17.77
N ASN A 308 -9.01 -12.73 17.48
CA ASN A 308 -9.07 -12.18 16.14
C ASN A 308 -8.40 -10.81 16.11
N ALA A 309 -7.70 -10.50 15.02
CA ALA A 309 -7.00 -9.24 14.86
C ALA A 309 -7.91 -8.02 15.09
N THR A 310 -7.39 -7.03 15.83
CA THR A 310 -8.06 -5.76 16.12
C THR A 310 -7.19 -4.53 15.87
N GLY A 311 -5.88 -4.72 15.73
CA GLY A 311 -4.86 -3.73 15.37
C GLY A 311 -4.00 -4.18 14.19
N ALA A 312 -4.58 -4.86 13.21
CA ALA A 312 -3.84 -5.26 12.01
C ALA A 312 -3.29 -4.01 11.27
N CYS A 313 -2.04 -4.10 10.82
CA CYS A 313 -1.35 -3.02 10.11
C CYS A 313 -0.13 -3.54 9.33
N GLY A 314 0.43 -2.68 8.48
CA GLY A 314 1.72 -2.93 7.84
C GLY A 314 1.81 -4.21 7.02
N PRO A 315 0.84 -4.54 6.15
CA PRO A 315 0.90 -5.76 5.35
C PRO A 315 2.04 -5.66 4.32
N VAL A 316 2.80 -6.74 4.16
CA VAL A 316 3.83 -6.91 3.12
C VAL A 316 3.61 -8.22 2.39
N ILE A 317 3.58 -8.16 1.06
CA ILE A 317 3.77 -9.37 0.24
C ILE A 317 5.27 -9.57 0.06
N TYR A 318 5.77 -10.72 0.50
CA TYR A 318 7.20 -10.98 0.47
C TYR A 318 7.68 -11.26 -0.95
N ARG A 319 8.67 -10.48 -1.40
CA ARG A 319 9.24 -10.47 -2.76
C ARG A 319 10.77 -10.54 -2.75
N GLY A 320 11.37 -10.89 -1.61
CA GLY A 320 12.82 -11.09 -1.45
C GLY A 320 13.25 -12.51 -1.82
N ASN A 321 14.55 -12.79 -1.72
CA ASN A 321 15.12 -14.11 -1.98
C ASN A 321 15.85 -14.74 -0.78
N ASN A 322 15.92 -14.02 0.36
CA ASN A 322 16.62 -14.50 1.55
C ASN A 322 15.80 -15.56 2.30
N LEU A 323 14.50 -15.32 2.52
CA LEU A 323 13.60 -16.33 3.09
C LEU A 323 13.45 -17.55 2.16
N PRO A 324 12.98 -18.71 2.67
CA PRO A 324 12.73 -19.89 1.84
C PRO A 324 11.77 -19.60 0.68
N ALA A 325 11.98 -20.24 -0.48
CA ALA A 325 11.15 -20.00 -1.66
C ALA A 325 9.66 -20.31 -1.44
N SER A 326 9.34 -21.22 -0.50
CA SER A 326 7.98 -21.57 -0.11
C SER A 326 7.19 -20.43 0.53
N VAL A 327 7.84 -19.34 0.95
CA VAL A 327 7.16 -18.15 1.49
C VAL A 327 7.14 -16.97 0.53
N ASN A 328 7.69 -17.12 -0.68
CA ASN A 328 7.60 -16.08 -1.71
C ASN A 328 6.14 -15.86 -2.11
N GLY A 329 5.70 -14.60 -2.13
CA GLY A 329 4.31 -14.23 -2.39
C GLY A 329 3.38 -14.34 -1.17
N ASN A 330 3.85 -14.88 -0.03
CA ASN A 330 3.05 -14.86 1.19
C ASN A 330 2.94 -13.43 1.74
N GLY A 331 1.80 -13.16 2.38
CA GLY A 331 1.55 -11.94 3.12
C GLY A 331 2.04 -12.05 4.56
N PHE A 332 2.77 -11.05 5.03
CA PHE A 332 3.11 -10.85 6.43
C PHE A 332 2.36 -9.61 6.93
N VAL A 333 1.71 -9.69 8.10
CA VAL A 333 0.90 -8.59 8.63
C VAL A 333 1.18 -8.41 10.12
N CYS A 334 1.43 -7.17 10.54
CA CYS A 334 1.59 -6.85 11.95
C CYS A 334 0.24 -6.86 12.67
N GLU A 335 0.22 -7.33 13.91
CA GLU A 335 -0.85 -7.05 14.87
C GLU A 335 -0.22 -6.39 16.10
N SER A 336 -0.24 -5.06 16.13
CA SER A 336 0.36 -4.28 17.20
C SER A 336 -0.33 -4.52 18.55
N SER A 337 -1.65 -4.68 18.59
CA SER A 337 -2.47 -4.92 19.78
C SER A 337 -2.07 -6.17 20.56
N ALA A 338 -1.54 -7.17 19.85
CA ALA A 338 -1.16 -8.45 20.42
C ALA A 338 0.32 -8.83 20.20
N GLN A 339 1.18 -7.85 19.86
CA GLN A 339 2.64 -8.00 19.82
C GLN A 339 3.10 -9.13 18.88
N LEU A 340 2.53 -9.22 17.68
CA LEU A 340 2.78 -10.35 16.76
C LEU A 340 2.81 -9.96 15.29
N ILE A 341 3.30 -10.88 14.47
CA ILE A 341 3.26 -10.85 13.00
C ILE A 341 2.61 -12.15 12.51
N LYS A 342 1.56 -12.02 11.69
CA LYS A 342 0.92 -13.13 10.99
C LYS A 342 1.62 -13.41 9.67
N MET A 343 1.78 -14.69 9.31
CA MET A 343 2.03 -15.11 7.93
C MET A 343 0.75 -15.71 7.33
N ILE A 344 0.42 -15.30 6.10
CA ILE A 344 -0.76 -15.72 5.34
C ILE A 344 -0.28 -16.18 3.96
N GLY A 345 -0.57 -17.43 3.60
CA GLY A 345 -0.32 -17.90 2.24
C GLY A 345 -1.27 -17.20 1.27
N VAL A 346 -0.79 -16.76 0.12
CA VAL A 346 -1.61 -16.10 -0.90
C VAL A 346 -1.62 -16.94 -2.16
N GLU A 347 -2.82 -17.36 -2.55
CA GLU A 347 -3.03 -18.17 -3.76
C GLU A 347 -3.94 -17.40 -4.71
N ASP A 348 -3.55 -17.33 -5.98
CA ASP A 348 -4.41 -16.86 -7.06
C ASP A 348 -4.95 -18.07 -7.82
N LYS A 349 -6.28 -18.14 -7.93
CA LYS A 349 -6.96 -19.11 -8.79
C LYS A 349 -8.00 -18.39 -9.62
N ASP A 350 -7.78 -18.36 -10.93
CA ASP A 350 -8.70 -17.80 -11.92
C ASP A 350 -9.10 -16.34 -11.62
N GLY A 351 -8.15 -15.49 -11.18
CA GLY A 351 -8.41 -14.08 -10.86
C GLY A 351 -9.15 -13.88 -9.53
N THR A 352 -9.08 -14.88 -8.65
CA THR A 352 -9.63 -14.85 -7.29
C THR A 352 -8.52 -15.17 -6.31
N LEU A 353 -8.27 -14.22 -5.41
CA LEU A 353 -7.28 -14.39 -4.35
C LEU A 353 -7.90 -15.12 -3.16
N LYS A 354 -7.18 -16.15 -2.68
CA LYS A 354 -7.52 -16.89 -1.46
C LYS A 354 -6.33 -16.92 -0.52
N GLY A 355 -6.64 -17.09 0.76
CA GLY A 355 -5.63 -17.15 1.82
C GLY A 355 -5.60 -18.51 2.49
N SER A 356 -4.40 -18.96 2.84
CA SER A 356 -4.15 -20.12 3.71
C SER A 356 -3.39 -19.69 4.97
N HIS A 357 -3.38 -20.55 5.99
CA HIS A 357 -2.69 -20.30 7.27
C HIS A 357 -1.58 -21.35 7.45
N PRO A 358 -0.36 -21.10 6.95
CA PRO A 358 0.67 -22.14 6.91
C PRO A 358 1.16 -22.63 8.27
N LEU A 359 0.81 -21.93 9.36
CA LEU A 359 1.23 -22.23 10.73
C LEU A 359 0.07 -22.64 11.65
N ASP A 360 -1.11 -22.93 11.09
CA ASP A 360 -2.32 -23.31 11.82
C ASP A 360 -2.63 -22.37 13.00
N ASN A 361 -2.53 -22.89 14.22
CA ASN A 361 -2.83 -22.22 15.48
C ASN A 361 -1.62 -21.49 16.10
N ARG A 362 -0.67 -21.06 15.28
CA ARG A 362 0.48 -20.24 15.66
C ARG A 362 0.62 -19.04 14.74
N ASP A 363 1.27 -18.00 15.25
CA ASP A 363 1.68 -16.85 14.45
C ASP A 363 3.18 -16.90 14.13
N PHE A 364 3.59 -16.17 13.09
CA PHE A 364 4.94 -16.26 12.54
C PHE A 364 6.00 -15.70 13.49
N LEU A 365 5.65 -14.60 14.17
CA LEU A 365 6.44 -14.03 15.26
C LEU A 365 5.49 -13.55 16.36
N THR A 366 5.79 -13.85 17.61
CA THR A 366 5.10 -13.30 18.79
C THR A 366 6.13 -12.81 19.79
N SER A 367 5.81 -11.75 20.56
CA SER A 367 6.66 -11.28 21.66
C SER A 367 5.92 -11.36 23.01
N THR A 368 6.66 -11.65 24.08
CA THR A 368 6.18 -11.47 25.46
C THR A 368 6.38 -10.05 25.99
N ASP A 369 7.17 -9.21 25.31
CA ASP A 369 7.33 -7.78 25.61
C ASP A 369 6.07 -7.00 25.17
N GLU A 370 5.32 -6.44 26.13
CA GLU A 370 4.11 -5.64 25.87
C GLU A 370 4.37 -4.37 25.05
N ARG A 371 5.61 -3.87 25.05
CA ARG A 371 6.02 -2.64 24.35
C ARG A 371 6.42 -2.89 22.91
N PHE A 372 6.63 -4.14 22.50
CA PHE A 372 6.85 -4.50 21.11
C PHE A 372 5.63 -4.08 20.27
N ARG A 373 5.80 -3.05 19.46
CA ARG A 373 4.76 -2.38 18.69
C ARG A 373 5.11 -2.40 17.21
N PRO A 374 5.05 -3.57 16.54
CA PRO A 374 5.26 -3.61 15.11
C PRO A 374 4.12 -2.86 14.43
N VAL A 375 4.44 -1.83 13.65
CA VAL A 375 3.45 -0.99 12.94
C VAL A 375 3.59 -1.04 11.43
N ASN A 376 4.75 -1.47 10.93
CA ASN A 376 4.98 -1.56 9.50
C ASN A 376 6.09 -2.55 9.16
N MET A 377 6.12 -3.02 7.91
CA MET A 377 7.16 -3.91 7.40
C MET A 377 7.54 -3.56 5.96
N TYR A 378 8.73 -3.99 5.53
CA TYR A 378 9.25 -3.70 4.19
C TYR A 378 10.10 -4.85 3.65
N ASN A 379 10.00 -5.11 2.34
CA ASN A 379 11.00 -5.91 1.63
C ASN A 379 12.30 -5.09 1.56
N ALA A 380 13.43 -5.67 1.98
CA ALA A 380 14.71 -4.97 2.02
C ALA A 380 15.61 -5.30 0.81
N PRO A 381 16.54 -4.40 0.42
CA PRO A 381 17.50 -4.63 -0.67
C PRO A 381 18.44 -5.81 -0.43
N ASP A 382 18.66 -6.20 0.84
CA ASP A 382 19.44 -7.38 1.23
C ASP A 382 18.65 -8.71 1.07
N GLY A 383 17.41 -8.63 0.56
CA GLY A 383 16.53 -9.76 0.29
C GLY A 383 15.69 -10.21 1.47
N SER A 384 15.82 -9.59 2.65
CA SER A 384 15.12 -9.96 3.89
C SER A 384 13.85 -9.13 4.13
N LEU A 385 13.21 -9.33 5.29
CA LEU A 385 12.01 -8.60 5.72
C LEU A 385 12.33 -7.69 6.91
N TYR A 386 12.09 -6.38 6.80
CA TYR A 386 12.31 -5.42 7.88
C TYR A 386 11.00 -5.13 8.62
N ILE A 387 11.09 -4.91 9.93
CA ILE A 387 9.98 -4.57 10.82
C ILE A 387 10.27 -3.22 11.47
N LEU A 388 9.30 -2.31 11.41
CA LEU A 388 9.31 -1.07 12.19
C LEU A 388 8.55 -1.29 13.48
N ASP A 389 9.29 -1.29 14.57
CA ASP A 389 8.77 -1.35 15.94
C ASP A 389 8.84 0.04 16.56
N MET A 390 7.69 0.64 16.87
CA MET A 390 7.67 1.93 17.57
C MET A 390 8.22 1.84 18.99
N TYR A 391 8.28 0.64 19.58
CA TYR A 391 8.61 0.40 20.98
C TYR A 391 7.79 1.28 21.93
N HIS A 392 6.47 1.06 21.96
CA HIS A 392 5.52 1.97 22.59
C HIS A 392 4.48 1.19 23.42
N GLY A 393 4.24 1.61 24.66
CA GLY A 393 3.33 0.90 25.57
C GLY A 393 1.84 1.23 25.37
N ILE A 394 1.51 2.45 24.96
CA ILE A 394 0.13 2.87 24.71
C ILE A 394 -0.33 2.33 23.34
N ILE A 395 -1.37 1.50 23.32
CA ILE A 395 -1.95 0.96 22.07
C ILE A 395 -2.91 1.94 21.38
N GLN A 396 -3.58 2.80 22.13
CA GLN A 396 -4.74 3.51 21.62
C GLN A 396 -4.56 5.03 21.73
N HIS A 397 -4.90 5.74 20.66
CA HIS A 397 -4.99 7.19 20.69
C HIS A 397 -6.06 7.68 21.69
N LYS A 398 -5.85 8.84 22.32
CA LYS A 398 -6.75 9.46 23.32
C LYS A 398 -8.22 9.52 22.91
N THR A 399 -8.52 9.58 21.60
CA THR A 399 -9.89 9.54 21.07
C THR A 399 -10.68 8.31 21.50
N TYR A 400 -10.01 7.16 21.68
CA TYR A 400 -10.65 5.91 22.06
C TYR A 400 -10.14 5.36 23.40
N MET A 401 -9.50 6.20 24.22
CA MET A 401 -9.03 5.79 25.53
C MET A 401 -10.23 5.52 26.45
N THR A 402 -10.39 4.29 26.91
CA THR A 402 -11.43 3.88 27.85
C THR A 402 -10.92 3.95 29.28
N THR A 403 -11.82 3.99 30.26
CA THR A 403 -11.45 3.90 31.69
C THR A 403 -10.69 2.61 31.98
N TYR A 404 -11.12 1.49 31.39
CA TYR A 404 -10.42 0.20 31.47
C TYR A 404 -8.99 0.28 30.91
N LEU A 405 -8.82 0.75 29.67
CA LEU A 405 -7.51 0.88 29.06
C LEU A 405 -6.59 1.81 29.84
N ARG A 406 -7.14 2.91 30.37
CA ARG A 406 -6.39 3.83 31.20
C ARG A 406 -5.84 3.14 32.44
N ALA A 407 -6.69 2.42 33.17
CA ALA A 407 -6.26 1.68 34.35
C ALA A 407 -5.16 0.66 34.02
N GLN A 408 -5.32 -0.09 32.91
CA GLN A 408 -4.33 -1.06 32.45
C GLN A 408 -2.99 -0.39 32.07
N THR A 409 -3.04 0.80 31.47
CA THR A 409 -1.84 1.54 31.05
C THR A 409 -1.07 2.06 32.27
N LEU A 410 -1.76 2.70 33.21
CA LEU A 410 -1.15 3.31 34.39
C LEU A 410 -0.62 2.26 35.37
N SER A 411 -1.37 1.16 35.60
CA SER A 411 -0.96 0.13 36.58
C SER A 411 0.33 -0.59 36.19
N ARG A 412 0.72 -0.54 34.91
CA ARG A 412 1.95 -1.15 34.38
C ARG A 412 2.99 -0.15 33.87
N GLY A 413 2.78 1.16 34.10
CA GLY A 413 3.71 2.20 33.64
C GLY A 413 3.89 2.24 32.12
N LEU A 414 2.86 1.90 31.35
CA LEU A 414 2.93 1.81 29.88
C LEU A 414 2.99 3.17 29.16
N GLU A 415 2.82 4.27 29.89
CA GLU A 415 3.00 5.64 29.38
C GLU A 415 4.46 5.97 29.06
N GLY A 416 5.41 5.43 29.84
CA GLY A 416 6.83 5.53 29.58
C GLY A 416 7.31 4.54 28.51
N PRO A 417 8.54 4.67 28.02
CA PRO A 417 9.57 5.63 28.43
C PRO A 417 9.50 7.02 27.74
N GLY A 418 8.52 7.28 26.88
CA GLY A 418 8.41 8.55 26.17
C GLY A 418 9.21 8.60 24.87
N TYR A 419 10.21 9.49 24.78
CA TYR A 419 11.06 9.68 23.59
C TYR A 419 12.35 8.85 23.67
N GLY A 420 12.99 8.62 22.52
CA GLY A 420 14.31 7.99 22.46
C GLY A 420 14.26 6.46 22.39
N HIS A 421 13.14 5.90 21.93
CA HIS A 421 12.94 4.46 21.81
C HIS A 421 12.30 4.11 20.48
N GLY A 422 12.70 3.00 19.90
CA GLY A 422 12.19 2.55 18.62
C GLY A 422 13.23 1.69 17.92
N ARG A 423 12.77 0.71 17.17
CA ARG A 423 13.65 -0.33 16.65
C ARG A 423 13.26 -0.71 15.22
N ILE A 424 14.27 -1.01 14.44
CA ILE A 424 14.14 -1.65 13.15
C ILE A 424 14.79 -3.01 13.28
N TYR A 425 13.97 -4.06 13.16
CA TYR A 425 14.44 -5.43 13.13
C TYR A 425 14.43 -5.98 11.71
N ARG A 426 15.27 -6.98 11.46
CA ARG A 426 15.26 -7.80 10.25
C ARG A 426 14.87 -9.22 10.61
N ILE A 427 14.02 -9.82 9.80
CA ILE A 427 13.81 -11.27 9.75
C ILE A 427 14.51 -11.83 8.52
N ARG A 428 15.37 -12.82 8.74
CA ARG A 428 16.09 -13.54 7.69
C ARG A 428 16.04 -15.05 7.90
N SER A 429 16.36 -15.81 6.86
CA SER A 429 16.58 -17.25 7.00
C SER A 429 17.80 -17.52 7.87
N ALA A 430 17.70 -18.50 8.76
CA ALA A 430 18.81 -18.95 9.59
C ALA A 430 19.96 -19.58 8.76
N SER A 431 19.63 -20.15 7.59
CA SER A 431 20.57 -20.91 6.76
C SER A 431 21.14 -20.13 5.57
N LYS A 432 20.68 -18.90 5.32
CA LYS A 432 21.17 -18.08 4.19
C LYS A 432 21.82 -16.78 4.67
N PRO A 433 23.01 -16.44 4.13
CA PRO A 433 23.57 -15.11 4.32
C PRO A 433 22.70 -14.05 3.62
N LEU A 434 22.90 -12.80 4.00
CA LEU A 434 22.26 -11.65 3.37
C LEU A 434 22.85 -11.41 1.98
N ALA A 435 22.04 -10.88 1.08
CA ALA A 435 22.58 -10.35 -0.17
C ALA A 435 23.35 -9.06 0.11
N LYS A 436 24.46 -8.87 -0.62
CA LYS A 436 25.19 -7.61 -0.57
C LYS A 436 24.32 -6.50 -1.17
N VAL A 437 24.17 -5.40 -0.43
CA VAL A 437 23.50 -4.20 -0.92
C VAL A 437 24.47 -3.41 -1.79
N GLU A 438 24.09 -3.16 -3.04
CA GLU A 438 24.89 -2.40 -4.00
C GLU A 438 24.37 -0.97 -4.10
N ASP A 439 25.29 -0.03 -4.33
CA ASP A 439 24.94 1.36 -4.60
C ASP A 439 24.57 1.54 -6.08
N LEU A 440 23.27 1.45 -6.37
CA LEU A 440 22.72 1.55 -7.72
C LEU A 440 22.91 2.94 -8.33
N THR A 441 23.17 3.98 -7.52
CA THR A 441 23.47 5.32 -8.06
C THR A 441 24.76 5.33 -8.90
N LYS A 442 25.68 4.41 -8.62
CA LYS A 442 26.96 4.26 -9.33
C LYS A 442 26.89 3.30 -10.51
N ALA A 443 25.79 2.57 -10.68
CA ALA A 443 25.63 1.62 -11.76
C ALA A 443 25.42 2.32 -13.12
N SER A 444 25.92 1.72 -14.18
CA SER A 444 25.59 2.13 -15.56
C SER A 444 24.14 1.77 -15.90
N ASP A 445 23.54 2.40 -16.91
CA ASP A 445 22.18 2.09 -17.36
C ASP A 445 22.04 0.61 -17.77
N ILE A 446 23.08 0.05 -18.40
CA ILE A 446 23.14 -1.37 -18.77
C ILE A 446 23.12 -2.28 -17.53
N ASP A 447 23.84 -1.91 -16.48
CA ASP A 447 23.85 -2.71 -15.25
C ASP A 447 22.54 -2.57 -14.48
N LEU A 448 21.93 -1.38 -14.46
CA LEU A 448 20.59 -1.18 -13.91
C LEU A 448 19.53 -2.01 -14.63
N ILE A 449 19.60 -2.09 -15.97
CA ILE A 449 18.73 -2.97 -16.76
C ILE A 449 18.88 -4.43 -16.34
N LYS A 450 20.10 -4.92 -16.10
CA LYS A 450 20.33 -6.28 -15.57
C LYS A 450 19.73 -6.45 -14.17
N LYS A 451 19.72 -5.42 -13.33
CA LYS A 451 19.11 -5.48 -11.99
C LYS A 451 17.59 -5.62 -12.00
N LEU A 452 16.92 -5.33 -13.13
CA LEU A 452 15.49 -5.63 -13.30
C LEU A 452 15.18 -7.14 -13.29
N ASP A 453 16.18 -7.99 -13.49
CA ASP A 453 16.09 -9.46 -13.37
C ASP A 453 16.49 -9.98 -11.98
N SER A 454 16.87 -9.09 -11.05
CA SER A 454 17.25 -9.48 -9.69
C SER A 454 16.16 -10.34 -9.06
N PRO A 455 16.47 -11.39 -8.29
CA PRO A 455 15.46 -12.15 -7.55
C PRO A 455 14.86 -11.33 -6.38
N ILE A 456 15.46 -10.20 -6.00
CA ILE A 456 15.01 -9.34 -4.90
C ILE A 456 14.14 -8.21 -5.43
N GLY A 457 12.86 -8.19 -5.04
CA GLY A 457 11.89 -7.19 -5.49
C GLY A 457 12.28 -5.75 -5.20
N ALA A 458 12.85 -5.48 -4.02
CA ALA A 458 13.34 -4.15 -3.68
C ALA A 458 14.45 -3.65 -4.64
N VAL A 459 15.35 -4.54 -5.09
CA VAL A 459 16.40 -4.20 -6.05
C VAL A 459 15.81 -3.89 -7.42
N ARG A 460 14.85 -4.69 -7.90
CA ARG A 460 14.16 -4.42 -9.18
C ARG A 460 13.44 -3.07 -9.14
N ASP A 461 12.71 -2.81 -8.06
CA ASP A 461 11.93 -1.59 -7.86
C ASP A 461 12.85 -0.35 -7.80
N LEU A 462 13.99 -0.43 -7.08
CA LEU A 462 14.98 0.64 -7.03
C LEU A 462 15.71 0.85 -8.37
N ALA A 463 16.01 -0.22 -9.11
CA ALA A 463 16.66 -0.11 -10.42
C ALA A 463 15.74 0.54 -11.46
N GLN A 464 14.46 0.13 -11.54
CA GLN A 464 13.47 0.80 -12.40
C GLN A 464 13.34 2.27 -12.04
N LYS A 465 13.21 2.56 -10.74
CA LYS A 465 13.10 3.94 -10.26
C LYS A 465 14.33 4.77 -10.62
N GLU A 466 15.52 4.23 -10.41
CA GLU A 466 16.78 4.92 -10.74
C GLU A 466 16.88 5.22 -12.23
N LEU A 467 16.56 4.25 -13.11
CA LEU A 467 16.55 4.44 -14.56
C LEU A 467 15.65 5.61 -14.98
N ILE A 468 14.46 5.70 -14.38
CA ILE A 468 13.49 6.78 -14.64
C ILE A 468 13.97 8.11 -14.07
N ASP A 469 14.37 8.13 -12.79
CA ASP A 469 14.72 9.35 -12.07
C ASP A 469 15.95 10.05 -12.68
N ARG A 470 16.90 9.30 -13.25
CA ARG A 470 18.08 9.83 -13.94
C ARG A 470 17.87 10.13 -15.44
N HIS A 471 16.68 9.89 -15.97
CA HIS A 471 16.36 10.07 -17.40
C HIS A 471 17.27 9.26 -18.34
N SER A 472 17.42 7.96 -18.07
CA SER A 472 18.26 7.06 -18.86
C SER A 472 17.86 7.02 -20.34
N ASP A 473 18.81 6.73 -21.24
CA ASP A 473 18.50 6.53 -22.66
C ASP A 473 17.55 5.33 -22.82
N PRO A 474 16.39 5.47 -23.47
CA PRO A 474 15.48 4.35 -23.68
C PRO A 474 16.00 3.28 -24.65
N LYS A 475 17.01 3.57 -25.49
CA LYS A 475 17.48 2.61 -26.52
C LYS A 475 17.90 1.25 -25.97
N PRO A 476 18.75 1.14 -24.93
CA PRO A 476 19.15 -0.16 -24.41
C PRO A 476 17.98 -0.94 -23.78
N ILE A 477 16.97 -0.23 -23.27
CA ILE A 477 15.74 -0.84 -22.72
C ILE A 477 14.90 -1.42 -23.86
N ILE A 478 14.77 -0.69 -24.98
CA ILE A 478 14.08 -1.15 -26.19
C ILE A 478 14.79 -2.38 -26.77
N GLU A 479 16.12 -2.34 -26.88
CA GLU A 479 16.93 -3.47 -27.35
C GLU A 479 16.75 -4.70 -26.44
N ALA A 480 16.82 -4.53 -25.11
CA ALA A 480 16.60 -5.61 -24.16
C ALA A 480 15.20 -6.25 -24.33
N LEU A 481 14.17 -5.45 -24.56
CA LEU A 481 12.81 -5.94 -24.79
C LEU A 481 12.67 -6.65 -26.15
N ALA A 482 13.33 -6.14 -27.20
CA ALA A 482 13.27 -6.68 -28.55
C ALA A 482 13.98 -8.03 -28.72
N THR A 483 15.08 -8.26 -27.99
CA THR A 483 15.83 -9.52 -28.08
C THR A 483 15.05 -10.73 -27.56
N GLY A 484 14.00 -10.53 -26.75
CA GLY A 484 13.22 -11.60 -26.14
C GLY A 484 14.02 -12.46 -25.14
N VAL A 485 15.24 -12.05 -24.78
CA VAL A 485 16.11 -12.75 -23.81
C VAL A 485 15.68 -12.47 -22.37
N ALA A 486 14.99 -11.34 -22.13
CA ALA A 486 14.47 -11.00 -20.82
C ALA A 486 13.37 -11.97 -20.37
N GLY A 487 13.45 -12.45 -19.12
CA GLY A 487 12.37 -13.18 -18.48
C GLY A 487 11.08 -12.35 -18.40
N GLU A 488 9.95 -12.98 -18.09
CA GLU A 488 8.65 -12.31 -18.19
C GLU A 488 8.48 -11.18 -17.18
N LEU A 489 8.94 -11.38 -15.94
CA LEU A 489 8.92 -10.32 -14.92
C LEU A 489 9.86 -9.16 -15.28
N THR A 490 11.01 -9.45 -15.85
CA THR A 490 11.98 -8.44 -16.34
C THR A 490 11.36 -7.64 -17.49
N SER A 491 10.65 -8.31 -18.40
CA SER A 491 9.89 -7.65 -19.47
C SER A 491 8.79 -6.72 -18.93
N ILE A 492 8.09 -7.11 -17.86
CA ILE A 492 7.13 -6.24 -17.17
C ILE A 492 7.83 -4.96 -16.68
N HIS A 493 8.97 -5.08 -15.99
CA HIS A 493 9.75 -3.93 -15.52
C HIS A 493 10.27 -3.06 -16.67
N LEU A 494 10.77 -3.64 -17.76
CA LEU A 494 11.22 -2.89 -18.95
C LEU A 494 10.08 -2.07 -19.57
N ILE A 495 8.88 -2.66 -19.71
CA ILE A 495 7.69 -1.97 -20.22
C ILE A 495 7.34 -0.76 -19.34
N TRP A 496 7.29 -0.95 -18.02
CA TRP A 496 6.97 0.16 -17.10
C TRP A 496 8.10 1.17 -16.95
N THR A 497 9.35 0.79 -17.23
CA THR A 497 10.47 1.73 -17.32
C THR A 497 10.31 2.62 -18.55
N LEU A 498 9.97 2.05 -19.72
CA LEU A 498 9.66 2.84 -20.93
C LEU A 498 8.44 3.76 -20.72
N GLU A 499 7.41 3.30 -19.99
CA GLU A 499 6.26 4.14 -19.62
C GLU A 499 6.70 5.32 -18.75
N GLY A 500 7.53 5.05 -17.73
CA GLY A 500 8.03 6.07 -16.81
C GLY A 500 8.93 7.11 -17.48
N LEU A 501 9.68 6.69 -18.51
CA LEU A 501 10.49 7.57 -19.36
C LEU A 501 9.68 8.32 -20.43
N GLY A 502 8.37 8.02 -20.58
CA GLY A 502 7.54 8.57 -21.65
C GLY A 502 7.91 8.07 -23.05
N ALA A 503 8.62 6.95 -23.15
CA ALA A 503 9.17 6.40 -24.40
C ALA A 503 8.39 5.17 -24.91
N LEU A 504 7.36 4.72 -24.20
CA LEU A 504 6.56 3.54 -24.58
C LEU A 504 5.76 3.80 -25.88
N LYS A 505 5.81 2.83 -26.81
CA LYS A 505 5.12 2.83 -28.10
C LYS A 505 4.48 1.48 -28.36
N ALA A 506 3.57 1.43 -29.33
CA ALA A 506 2.88 0.22 -29.75
C ALA A 506 3.83 -0.93 -30.10
N GLU A 507 4.86 -0.65 -30.90
CA GLU A 507 5.81 -1.66 -31.40
C GLU A 507 6.53 -2.42 -30.27
N HIS A 508 6.77 -1.75 -29.13
CA HIS A 508 7.42 -2.35 -27.96
C HIS A 508 6.56 -3.42 -27.29
N LEU A 509 5.23 -3.36 -27.45
CA LEU A 509 4.29 -4.27 -26.75
C LEU A 509 3.91 -5.49 -27.58
N VAL A 510 4.15 -5.48 -28.90
CA VAL A 510 3.69 -6.55 -29.81
C VAL A 510 4.21 -7.92 -29.37
N GLY A 511 5.50 -8.04 -29.04
CA GLY A 511 6.09 -9.30 -28.58
C GLY A 511 5.46 -9.79 -27.26
N ALA A 512 5.33 -8.90 -26.27
CA ALA A 512 4.74 -9.21 -24.97
C ALA A 512 3.28 -9.71 -25.08
N LEU A 513 2.49 -9.15 -26.01
CA LEU A 513 1.10 -9.56 -26.26
C LEU A 513 0.96 -10.97 -26.85
N THR A 514 2.04 -11.54 -27.40
CA THR A 514 2.06 -12.93 -27.91
C THR A 514 2.54 -13.95 -26.88
N SER A 515 2.96 -13.50 -25.69
CA SER A 515 3.46 -14.38 -24.63
C SER A 515 2.38 -15.32 -24.10
N LYS A 516 2.81 -16.49 -23.59
CA LYS A 516 1.95 -17.40 -22.84
C LYS A 516 1.78 -16.98 -21.38
N ASN A 517 2.61 -16.06 -20.89
CA ASN A 517 2.52 -15.55 -19.53
C ASN A 517 1.43 -14.48 -19.43
N GLU A 518 0.35 -14.81 -18.71
CA GLU A 518 -0.83 -13.95 -18.61
C GLU A 518 -0.57 -12.64 -17.85
N GLU A 519 0.38 -12.62 -16.91
CA GLU A 519 0.79 -11.40 -16.20
C GLU A 519 1.52 -10.43 -17.13
N LEU A 520 2.46 -10.91 -17.94
CA LEU A 520 3.16 -10.09 -18.93
C LEU A 520 2.17 -9.52 -19.97
N VAL A 521 1.28 -10.35 -20.50
CA VAL A 521 0.25 -9.92 -21.45
C VAL A 521 -0.67 -8.86 -20.81
N SER A 522 -1.14 -9.11 -19.59
CA SER A 522 -2.02 -8.18 -18.87
C SER A 522 -1.32 -6.86 -18.53
N SER A 523 -0.04 -6.92 -18.17
CA SER A 523 0.78 -5.72 -17.91
C SER A 523 1.00 -4.91 -19.18
N ALA A 524 1.31 -5.57 -20.31
CA ALA A 524 1.45 -4.90 -21.60
C ALA A 524 0.15 -4.21 -22.03
N LEU A 525 -0.99 -4.90 -21.92
CA LEU A 525 -2.31 -4.31 -22.17
C LEU A 525 -2.59 -3.13 -21.25
N TYR A 526 -2.25 -3.23 -19.97
CA TYR A 526 -2.48 -2.13 -19.02
C TYR A 526 -1.59 -0.92 -19.32
N ALA A 527 -0.30 -1.14 -19.60
CA ALA A 527 0.64 -0.10 -19.98
C ALA A 527 0.24 0.62 -21.29
N ALA A 528 -0.38 -0.10 -22.24
CA ALA A 528 -0.90 0.49 -23.48
C ALA A 528 -1.88 1.64 -23.25
N LEU A 529 -2.61 1.65 -22.13
CA LEU A 529 -3.56 2.71 -21.78
C LEU A 529 -2.90 4.07 -21.46
N SER A 530 -1.58 4.11 -21.29
CA SER A 530 -0.81 5.36 -21.16
C SER A 530 -0.51 6.03 -22.50
N MET A 531 -0.66 5.30 -23.61
CA MET A 531 -0.26 5.77 -24.94
C MET A 531 -1.33 6.65 -25.58
N THR A 532 -0.93 7.35 -26.65
CA THR A 532 -1.87 8.12 -27.47
C THR A 532 -2.84 7.23 -28.22
N ASP A 533 -3.96 7.82 -28.68
CA ASP A 533 -4.94 7.12 -29.51
C ASP A 533 -4.36 6.53 -30.79
N SER A 534 -3.39 7.23 -31.42
CA SER A 534 -2.70 6.74 -32.61
C SER A 534 -1.90 5.47 -32.33
N GLU A 535 -1.18 5.43 -31.20
CA GLU A 535 -0.43 4.24 -30.79
C GLU A 535 -1.36 3.09 -30.38
N LEU A 536 -2.47 3.37 -29.69
CA LEU A 536 -3.48 2.34 -29.37
C LEU A 536 -4.06 1.70 -30.63
N MET A 537 -4.37 2.48 -31.66
CA MET A 537 -4.88 1.94 -32.93
C MET A 537 -3.87 1.01 -33.62
N LYS A 538 -2.57 1.29 -33.53
CA LYS A 538 -1.53 0.38 -34.07
C LYS A 538 -1.53 -1.00 -33.37
N LEU A 539 -2.03 -1.09 -32.13
CA LEU A 539 -2.14 -2.34 -31.37
C LEU A 539 -3.47 -3.07 -31.54
N GLU A 540 -4.43 -2.56 -32.32
CA GLU A 540 -5.78 -3.11 -32.35
C GLU A 540 -5.82 -4.60 -32.75
N SER A 541 -5.00 -4.99 -33.72
CA SER A 541 -4.93 -6.37 -34.22
C SER A 541 -4.26 -7.30 -33.19
N SER A 542 -3.13 -6.87 -32.62
CA SER A 542 -2.43 -7.62 -31.57
C SER A 542 -3.30 -7.79 -30.33
N THR A 543 -4.01 -6.73 -29.92
CA THR A 543 -4.95 -6.75 -28.80
C THR A 543 -6.12 -7.71 -29.07
N ALA A 544 -6.70 -7.65 -30.28
CA ALA A 544 -7.78 -8.54 -30.68
C ALA A 544 -7.34 -10.02 -30.69
N ALA A 545 -6.07 -10.30 -31.03
CA ALA A 545 -5.50 -11.65 -31.05
C ALA A 545 -5.20 -12.24 -29.65
N VAL A 546 -5.08 -11.42 -28.60
CA VAL A 546 -4.82 -11.91 -27.23
C VAL A 546 -5.88 -12.93 -26.80
N LYS A 547 -5.45 -14.11 -26.34
CA LYS A 547 -6.34 -15.11 -25.78
C LYS A 547 -7.06 -14.55 -24.56
N ALA A 548 -8.39 -14.62 -24.53
CA ALA A 548 -9.20 -14.18 -23.40
C ALA A 548 -9.25 -15.27 -22.31
N THR A 549 -8.65 -15.00 -21.16
CA THR A 549 -8.65 -15.86 -19.97
C THR A 549 -9.29 -15.13 -18.79
N ALA A 550 -9.37 -15.76 -17.62
CA ALA A 550 -9.84 -15.09 -16.42
C ALA A 550 -8.98 -13.86 -16.05
N MET A 551 -7.67 -13.91 -16.32
CA MET A 551 -6.76 -12.81 -16.06
C MET A 551 -6.73 -11.78 -17.21
N THR A 552 -6.56 -12.21 -18.45
CA THR A 552 -6.30 -11.27 -19.57
C THR A 552 -7.56 -10.60 -20.11
N ALA A 553 -8.74 -11.23 -19.99
CA ALA A 553 -9.96 -10.74 -20.63
C ALA A 553 -10.40 -9.35 -20.15
N PRO A 554 -10.33 -9.00 -18.85
CA PRO A 554 -10.62 -7.64 -18.39
C PRO A 554 -9.68 -6.59 -18.99
N TYR A 555 -8.37 -6.86 -19.06
CA TYR A 555 -7.41 -5.93 -19.67
C TYR A 555 -7.65 -5.79 -21.17
N LYS A 556 -7.90 -6.91 -21.87
CA LYS A 556 -8.25 -6.91 -23.30
C LYS A 556 -9.49 -6.07 -23.55
N ALA A 557 -10.55 -6.26 -22.77
CA ALA A 557 -11.78 -5.49 -22.87
C ALA A 557 -11.53 -3.99 -22.66
N ARG A 558 -10.72 -3.64 -21.65
CA ARG A 558 -10.39 -2.24 -21.32
C ARG A 558 -9.65 -1.52 -22.44
N VAL A 559 -8.70 -2.20 -23.11
CA VAL A 559 -7.89 -1.64 -24.20
C VAL A 559 -8.71 -1.53 -25.48
N LEU A 560 -9.42 -2.59 -25.88
CA LEU A 560 -10.30 -2.57 -27.06
C LEU A 560 -11.35 -1.46 -26.94
N ALA A 561 -11.95 -1.32 -25.76
CA ALA A 561 -12.90 -0.26 -25.47
C ALA A 561 -12.30 1.14 -25.64
N ALA A 562 -11.10 1.40 -25.11
CA ALA A 562 -10.47 2.71 -25.20
C ALA A 562 -9.95 3.07 -26.59
N THR A 563 -9.71 2.06 -27.43
CA THR A 563 -9.16 2.22 -28.78
C THR A 563 -10.23 2.79 -29.72
N PRO A 564 -10.04 3.99 -30.29
CA PRO A 564 -11.05 4.66 -31.12
C PRO A 564 -11.09 4.11 -32.56
N SER A 565 -11.28 2.80 -32.71
CA SER A 565 -11.34 2.10 -34.01
C SER A 565 -12.56 1.17 -34.09
N PRO A 566 -13.31 1.15 -35.21
CA PRO A 566 -14.38 0.18 -35.42
C PRO A 566 -13.90 -1.27 -35.36
N LEU A 567 -12.68 -1.57 -35.81
CA LEU A 567 -12.14 -2.93 -35.73
C LEU A 567 -11.92 -3.35 -34.26
N ALA A 568 -11.41 -2.44 -33.43
CA ALA A 568 -11.28 -2.68 -32.00
C ALA A 568 -12.65 -2.83 -31.31
N GLN A 569 -13.65 -2.03 -31.69
CA GLN A 569 -15.00 -2.17 -31.16
C GLN A 569 -15.69 -3.46 -31.62
N GLU A 570 -15.46 -3.91 -32.85
CA GLU A 570 -15.95 -5.19 -33.36
C GLU A 570 -15.36 -6.37 -32.57
N ALA A 571 -14.06 -6.31 -32.30
CA ALA A 571 -13.38 -7.28 -31.43
C ALA A 571 -13.91 -7.22 -29.99
N LEU A 572 -14.27 -6.04 -29.48
CA LEU A 572 -14.88 -5.88 -28.16
C LEU A 572 -16.28 -6.51 -28.10
N VAL A 573 -17.12 -6.29 -29.12
CA VAL A 573 -18.45 -6.92 -29.20
C VAL A 573 -18.31 -8.44 -29.19
N SER A 574 -17.42 -8.98 -30.03
CA SER A 574 -17.12 -10.43 -30.07
C SER A 574 -16.61 -10.96 -28.72
N LEU A 575 -15.77 -10.19 -28.02
CA LEU A 575 -15.30 -10.54 -26.68
C LEU A 575 -16.45 -10.56 -25.66
N LEU A 576 -17.34 -9.58 -25.70
CA LEU A 576 -18.48 -9.50 -24.78
C LEU A 576 -19.48 -10.63 -25.03
N GLU A 577 -19.84 -10.93 -26.27
CA GLU A 577 -20.74 -12.05 -26.61
C GLU A 577 -20.24 -13.37 -26.01
N LYS A 578 -18.92 -13.64 -26.13
CA LYS A 578 -18.31 -14.90 -25.69
C LYS A 578 -17.92 -14.94 -24.22
N HIS A 579 -17.49 -13.80 -23.65
CA HIS A 579 -16.77 -13.77 -22.38
C HIS A 579 -17.32 -12.77 -21.35
N HIS A 580 -18.50 -12.16 -21.55
CA HIS A 580 -19.09 -11.23 -20.58
C HIS A 580 -19.32 -11.80 -19.17
N LYS A 581 -19.37 -13.14 -19.02
CA LYS A 581 -19.52 -13.82 -17.72
C LYS A 581 -18.20 -13.95 -16.96
N ILE A 582 -17.05 -13.77 -17.61
CA ILE A 582 -15.77 -13.70 -16.92
C ILE A 582 -15.78 -12.44 -16.05
N SER A 583 -15.31 -12.60 -14.81
CA SER A 583 -15.34 -11.53 -13.81
C SER A 583 -14.66 -10.26 -14.34
N LEU A 584 -15.28 -9.10 -14.12
CA LEU A 584 -14.78 -7.77 -14.46
C LEU A 584 -14.68 -7.43 -15.96
N VAL A 585 -15.02 -8.34 -16.90
CA VAL A 585 -14.94 -8.04 -18.34
C VAL A 585 -15.88 -6.91 -18.76
N ARG A 586 -17.14 -6.97 -18.32
CA ARG A 586 -18.15 -5.93 -18.63
C ARG A 586 -17.77 -4.59 -18.04
N GLU A 587 -17.32 -4.59 -16.80
CA GLU A 587 -16.91 -3.40 -16.07
C GLU A 587 -15.65 -2.78 -16.69
N ALA A 588 -14.69 -3.60 -17.11
CA ALA A 588 -13.48 -3.13 -17.77
C ALA A 588 -13.78 -2.55 -19.16
N ALA A 589 -14.70 -3.16 -19.91
CA ALA A 589 -15.20 -2.60 -21.17
C ALA A 589 -15.81 -1.22 -20.96
N ILE A 590 -16.79 -1.08 -20.05
CA ILE A 590 -17.40 0.22 -19.72
C ILE A 590 -16.36 1.24 -19.27
N SER A 591 -15.38 0.81 -18.47
CA SER A 591 -14.28 1.65 -18.01
C SER A 591 -13.46 2.23 -19.16
N GLY A 592 -13.35 1.51 -20.28
CA GLY A 592 -12.68 2.01 -21.49
C GLY A 592 -13.58 2.78 -22.44
N LEU A 593 -14.89 2.53 -22.41
CA LEU A 593 -15.85 3.16 -23.32
C LEU A 593 -16.12 4.65 -23.04
N SER A 594 -15.43 5.29 -22.10
CA SER A 594 -15.65 6.71 -21.74
C SER A 594 -15.79 7.62 -22.97
N GLY A 595 -14.77 7.65 -23.84
CA GLY A 595 -14.74 8.51 -25.04
C GLY A 595 -15.18 7.82 -26.33
N THR A 596 -15.49 6.52 -26.29
CA THR A 596 -15.78 5.68 -27.46
C THR A 596 -17.16 5.02 -27.38
N ALA A 597 -17.98 5.34 -26.36
CA ALA A 597 -19.29 4.74 -26.14
C ALA A 597 -20.22 4.88 -27.35
N THR A 598 -20.24 6.04 -28.01
CA THR A 598 -21.05 6.26 -29.21
C THR A 598 -20.55 5.43 -30.40
N LEU A 599 -19.23 5.26 -30.52
CA LEU A 599 -18.65 4.39 -31.55
C LEU A 599 -19.04 2.93 -31.31
N PHE A 600 -18.85 2.46 -30.07
CA PHE A 600 -19.22 1.11 -29.68
C PHE A 600 -20.69 0.83 -29.97
N ASP A 601 -21.60 1.75 -29.63
CA ASP A 601 -23.03 1.58 -29.88
C ASP A 601 -23.36 1.41 -31.37
N LYS A 602 -22.74 2.22 -32.23
CA LYS A 602 -22.89 2.14 -33.70
C LYS A 602 -22.38 0.82 -34.27
N VAL A 603 -21.31 0.26 -33.71
CA VAL A 603 -20.74 -1.03 -34.12
C VAL A 603 -21.56 -2.18 -33.54
N ASN A 604 -21.90 -2.12 -32.25
CA ASN A 604 -22.63 -3.15 -31.53
C ASN A 604 -23.99 -3.45 -32.16
N LYS A 605 -24.77 -2.42 -32.53
CA LYS A 605 -26.11 -2.58 -33.16
C LYS A 605 -27.02 -3.57 -32.42
N GLY A 606 -26.91 -3.64 -31.10
CA GLY A 606 -27.70 -4.54 -30.25
C GLY A 606 -27.21 -6.00 -30.19
N ARG A 607 -26.07 -6.35 -30.80
CA ARG A 607 -25.53 -7.72 -30.77
C ARG A 607 -25.16 -8.19 -29.36
N PHE A 608 -24.55 -7.33 -28.57
CA PHE A 608 -24.40 -7.52 -27.13
C PHE A 608 -25.32 -6.58 -26.36
N SER A 609 -26.13 -7.12 -25.46
CA SER A 609 -27.02 -6.37 -24.57
C SER A 609 -27.14 -7.08 -23.24
N GLU A 610 -27.00 -6.33 -22.16
CA GLU A 610 -27.13 -6.79 -20.77
C GLU A 610 -27.67 -5.62 -19.95
N LYS A 611 -28.70 -5.83 -19.13
CA LYS A 611 -29.43 -4.74 -18.45
C LYS A 611 -28.52 -3.74 -17.72
N SER A 612 -27.53 -4.23 -16.97
CA SER A 612 -26.59 -3.36 -16.25
C SER A 612 -25.58 -2.69 -17.18
N PHE A 613 -25.12 -3.41 -18.20
CA PHE A 613 -24.17 -2.88 -19.18
C PHE A 613 -24.78 -1.76 -20.02
N ASP A 614 -25.99 -1.94 -20.52
CA ASP A 614 -26.69 -0.97 -21.36
C ASP A 614 -26.92 0.33 -20.59
N LYS A 615 -27.29 0.24 -19.31
CA LYS A 615 -27.38 1.40 -18.43
C LYS A 615 -26.05 2.17 -18.36
N TRP A 616 -24.95 1.47 -18.07
CA TRP A 616 -23.64 2.09 -17.96
C TRP A 616 -23.15 2.66 -19.30
N LEU A 617 -23.46 2.01 -20.41
CA LEU A 617 -23.16 2.49 -21.75
C LEU A 617 -23.88 3.82 -22.02
N GLN A 618 -25.16 3.94 -21.66
CA GLN A 618 -25.90 5.20 -21.79
C GLN A 618 -25.36 6.31 -20.88
N GLU A 619 -24.91 5.98 -19.66
CA GLU A 619 -24.21 6.93 -18.79
C GLU A 619 -22.92 7.43 -19.43
N SER A 620 -22.17 6.54 -20.09
CA SER A 620 -20.89 6.85 -20.75
C SER A 620 -21.03 7.83 -21.92
N LYS A 621 -22.12 7.74 -22.70
CA LYS A 621 -22.39 8.63 -23.84
C LYS A 621 -22.65 10.09 -23.46
N ARG A 622 -22.90 10.39 -22.18
CA ARG A 622 -23.12 11.75 -21.69
C ARG A 622 -21.85 12.60 -21.67
N GLY A 623 -20.68 11.95 -21.73
CA GLY A 623 -19.38 12.61 -21.75
C GLY A 623 -18.90 12.99 -23.13
N PRO A 624 -17.80 13.76 -23.22
CA PRO A 624 -17.10 14.03 -24.47
C PRO A 624 -16.78 12.73 -25.21
N GLN A 625 -17.16 12.66 -26.49
CA GLN A 625 -16.89 11.52 -27.36
C GLN A 625 -15.79 11.89 -28.35
N LYS A 626 -14.89 10.95 -28.62
CA LYS A 626 -13.82 11.10 -29.61
C LYS A 626 -14.43 11.16 -30.99
N GLN A 627 -14.07 12.19 -31.76
CA GLN A 627 -14.33 12.22 -33.19
C GLN A 627 -13.35 11.25 -33.86
N ILE A 628 -13.88 10.39 -34.71
CA ILE A 628 -13.06 9.47 -35.49
C ILE A 628 -12.88 10.10 -36.85
N ASP A 629 -11.63 10.30 -37.24
CA ASP A 629 -11.31 10.74 -38.59
C ASP A 629 -11.78 9.65 -39.58
N PRO A 630 -12.74 9.94 -40.47
CA PRO A 630 -13.22 8.98 -41.46
C PRO A 630 -12.09 8.38 -42.30
N LYS A 631 -10.99 9.10 -42.52
CA LYS A 631 -9.80 8.62 -43.25
C LYS A 631 -9.18 7.39 -42.60
N THR A 632 -9.22 7.31 -41.27
CA THR A 632 -8.68 6.17 -40.51
C THR A 632 -9.51 4.90 -40.68
N LEU A 633 -10.72 5.00 -41.23
CA LEU A 633 -11.65 3.90 -41.46
C LEU A 633 -11.57 3.31 -42.87
N LEU A 634 -10.88 3.99 -43.78
CA LEU A 634 -10.87 3.66 -45.20
C LEU A 634 -9.54 2.98 -45.56
N LYS A 635 -9.61 1.91 -46.37
CA LYS A 635 -8.43 1.22 -46.91
C LYS A 635 -8.54 1.08 -48.42
N GLY A 636 -7.39 0.93 -49.09
CA GLY A 636 -7.32 0.69 -50.53
C GLY A 636 -8.07 1.74 -51.35
N GLU A 637 -8.91 1.29 -52.28
CA GLU A 637 -9.62 2.18 -53.20
C GLU A 637 -10.60 3.14 -52.51
N HIS A 638 -11.18 2.76 -51.36
CA HIS A 638 -12.09 3.63 -50.62
C HIS A 638 -11.38 4.84 -50.00
N LEU A 639 -10.15 4.64 -49.50
CA LEU A 639 -9.32 5.74 -49.01
C LEU A 639 -8.89 6.62 -50.18
N ALA A 640 -8.46 6.01 -51.28
CA ALA A 640 -8.09 6.74 -52.49
C ALA A 640 -9.27 7.58 -53.04
N SER A 641 -10.49 7.05 -53.01
CA SER A 641 -11.70 7.75 -53.43
C SER A 641 -12.06 8.91 -52.51
N PHE A 642 -11.97 8.72 -51.19
CA PHE A 642 -12.22 9.79 -50.22
C PHE A 642 -11.20 10.93 -50.36
N MET A 643 -9.92 10.60 -50.52
CA MET A 643 -8.85 11.58 -50.74
C MET A 643 -9.01 12.35 -52.06
N ARG A 644 -9.58 11.71 -53.10
CA ARG A 644 -9.97 12.41 -54.33
C ARG A 644 -11.14 13.37 -54.08
N GLY A 645 -12.13 12.95 -53.30
CA GLY A 645 -13.29 13.78 -52.95
C GLY A 645 -12.96 15.00 -52.09
N GLU A 646 -11.94 14.94 -51.22
CA GLU A 646 -11.50 16.11 -50.43
C GLU A 646 -10.69 17.14 -51.21
N LYS A 647 -10.11 16.75 -52.36
CA LYS A 647 -9.35 17.66 -53.22
C LYS A 647 -10.23 18.45 -54.20
N LEU A 648 -11.48 18.03 -54.36
CA LEU A 648 -12.51 18.70 -55.15
C LEU A 648 -13.33 19.61 -54.23
#